data_AF-A0A954JGB6-F1
#
_entry.id   AF-A0A954JGB6-F1
#
_cell.length_a   1.000
_cell.length_b   1.000
_cell.length_c   1.000
_cell.angle_alpha   90.00
_cell.angle_beta   90.00
_cell.angle_gamma   90.00
#
_symmetry.space_group_name_H-M   'P 1'
#
loop_
_entity.id
_entity.type
_entity.pdbx_description
1 polymer ?
#
loop_
_entity_poly.entity_id
_entity_poly.type
_entity_poly.pdbx_seq_one_letter_code
_entity_poly.pdbx_strand_id
1 'polypeptide(L)'
;MVTNNPHLDDFRRQLTEQAARLAVQLRSEADELASDSATIPAAELIDELQNFFQHRDEYVVLLEEFQSRLLTPEQQAAVTQSIHDFLSIQSKDTSSALEEDQATARTLLENIAAPSETELDELTVLAEGQHRWQLLTEFIRNRHELSDADWIEKSGIIRDQFPKQVASAALRNRLYLGSGLTVVTVPETPPSDAPSFEAPAAEVSASDTSVFEIESPPFEEPQVPVVIPTIPDSPDEEFEGGSIFDEAPVRPRKKEQPEGLPAPAALFQDPAEATEALHNALFDNDHDDEDIDSGILKQHHRFEEPKGESARLAARILDGDSYTRNELLPDLILALIFEGRSGFAFHLARSLEADPNGSRRALPSWMIRAWTLGSVIMFPQGQLVGTLQDDFAKAKSESQRIGDETQRITRQLFLQAAALRPAIVAPATHAAEVVSSFPMTPELIQLYNYCARIGRYGEKIGGLTPSTFKRTDGEQDERLLEDLQQDVAKWVGESETFSVRYALTNPLFTRAHWSLRSSSAHRYPSQVQVWQRWQKTLQTADTIVGNILHNRVDAVADTRQEMQRIASIVSQDRRVSAMPMDNDMRNFLLQAVTFGQRWTSLHGGHSDGFIPLELQELRDEIESRHDLVIQELKDLAERYPVNEVRSAVGCLILAMEQVRDLVDPDVPAERSEPNARELLHAELLRIPTLEFSATWVPECDPETLTDRIVEYLVSPRPSWMTAIQLQLANDNLDSAEKTSSLPVFTRLERQQLQKVLAKYRKQQQDEIWKDLRETETMIEQASRMQIFSEQDRAGFAARLERLRQGLSISRNHSAEAEEIKKLRQAIERRRTREATLTQERLQQLSGEEMPKPAPPASDWRIDFTSD
;
A
#
# COMPACT_ATOMS: atom_id res chain seq x y z
N MET A 1 -8.15 44.21 38.40
CA MET A 1 -9.57 44.04 38.02
C MET A 1 -9.63 43.59 36.57
N VAL A 2 -9.26 42.35 36.26
CA VAL A 2 -9.58 41.67 34.99
C VAL A 2 -9.51 40.17 35.29
N THR A 3 -10.61 39.62 35.74
CA THR A 3 -10.86 38.17 35.78
C THR A 3 -12.37 38.06 35.67
N ASN A 4 -12.87 38.01 34.45
CA ASN A 4 -14.18 37.47 34.09
C ASN A 4 -14.17 37.50 32.57
N ASN A 5 -13.70 36.40 31.98
CA ASN A 5 -13.95 36.15 30.57
C ASN A 5 -15.35 35.49 30.51
N PRO A 6 -16.41 36.22 30.14
CA PRO A 6 -17.77 35.71 30.20
C PRO A 6 -17.99 34.50 29.28
N HIS A 7 -17.20 34.37 28.21
CA HIS A 7 -17.22 33.18 27.35
C HIS A 7 -16.66 31.94 28.05
N LEU A 8 -15.75 32.11 29.01
CA LEU A 8 -15.15 31.03 29.78
C LEU A 8 -16.13 30.50 30.85
N ASP A 9 -16.86 31.41 31.50
CA ASP A 9 -17.91 31.03 32.46
C ASP A 9 -19.08 30.36 31.74
N ASP A 10 -19.42 30.83 30.53
CA ASP A 10 -20.46 30.21 29.70
C ASP A 10 -20.02 28.85 29.17
N PHE A 11 -18.76 28.69 28.74
CA PHE A 11 -18.23 27.39 28.30
C PHE A 11 -18.12 26.38 29.45
N ARG A 12 -17.61 26.80 30.62
CA ARG A 12 -17.60 25.96 31.83
C ARG A 12 -19.01 25.54 32.23
N ARG A 13 -19.98 26.46 32.12
CA ARG A 13 -21.38 26.17 32.37
C ARG A 13 -21.94 25.17 31.35
N GLN A 14 -21.66 25.33 30.06
CA GLN A 14 -22.09 24.40 29.01
C GLN A 14 -21.50 23.00 29.18
N LEU A 15 -20.21 22.90 29.53
CA LEU A 15 -19.54 21.62 29.82
C LEU A 15 -20.13 20.94 31.07
N THR A 16 -20.42 21.72 32.11
CA THR A 16 -21.07 21.21 33.33
C THR A 16 -22.51 20.77 33.04
N GLU A 17 -23.24 21.52 32.21
CA GLU A 17 -24.60 21.17 31.78
C GLU A 17 -24.61 19.93 30.85
N GLN A 18 -23.64 19.78 29.94
CA GLN A 18 -23.48 18.58 29.11
C GLN A 18 -23.12 17.36 29.94
N ALA A 19 -22.17 17.48 30.87
CA ALA A 19 -21.81 16.39 31.78
C ALA A 19 -23.01 15.98 32.66
N ALA A 20 -23.80 16.94 33.14
CA ALA A 20 -25.02 16.67 33.89
C ALA A 20 -26.10 16.00 33.02
N ARG A 21 -26.26 16.41 31.76
CA ARG A 21 -27.20 15.78 30.81
C ARG A 21 -26.81 14.34 30.48
N LEU A 22 -25.53 14.10 30.17
CA LEU A 22 -24.99 12.75 29.93
C LEU A 22 -25.16 11.87 31.16
N ALA A 23 -24.90 12.38 32.37
CA ALA A 23 -25.11 11.62 33.60
C ALA A 23 -26.58 11.26 33.85
N VAL A 24 -27.53 12.13 33.48
CA VAL A 24 -28.97 11.84 33.58
C VAL A 24 -29.41 10.85 32.51
N GLN A 25 -28.93 11.00 31.28
CA GLN A 25 -29.26 10.11 30.16
C GLN A 25 -28.73 8.69 30.40
N LEU A 26 -27.47 8.55 30.82
CA LEU A 26 -26.88 7.26 31.16
C LEU A 26 -27.56 6.62 32.36
N ARG A 27 -28.09 7.42 33.30
CA ARG A 27 -28.88 6.91 34.42
C ARG A 27 -30.27 6.42 33.96
N SER A 28 -30.93 7.11 33.03
CA SER A 28 -32.21 6.62 32.51
C SER A 28 -32.02 5.38 31.64
N GLU A 29 -30.96 5.33 30.83
CA GLU A 29 -30.59 4.14 30.05
C GLU A 29 -30.21 2.96 30.97
N ALA A 30 -29.50 3.21 32.07
CA ALA A 30 -29.23 2.18 33.08
C ALA A 30 -30.50 1.70 33.80
N ASP A 31 -31.45 2.58 34.10
CA ASP A 31 -32.75 2.23 34.71
C ASP A 31 -33.65 1.47 33.71
N GLU A 32 -33.62 1.81 32.41
CA GLU A 32 -34.30 1.07 31.34
C GLU A 32 -33.67 -0.32 31.14
N LEU A 33 -32.34 -0.42 31.10
CA LEU A 33 -31.62 -1.70 30.99
C LEU A 33 -31.78 -2.57 32.24
N ALA A 34 -31.94 -1.98 33.43
CA ALA A 34 -32.26 -2.73 34.65
C ALA A 34 -33.69 -3.31 34.63
N SER A 35 -34.58 -2.76 33.80
CA SER A 35 -35.96 -3.22 33.64
C SER A 35 -36.10 -4.36 32.62
N ASP A 36 -35.16 -4.47 31.66
CA ASP A 36 -35.08 -5.57 30.69
C ASP A 36 -34.12 -6.65 31.19
N SER A 37 -34.67 -7.65 31.87
CA SER A 37 -33.90 -8.77 32.42
C SER A 37 -33.46 -9.75 31.32
N ALA A 38 -32.49 -9.37 30.48
CA ALA A 38 -31.67 -10.30 29.70
C ALA A 38 -30.39 -9.64 29.17
N THR A 39 -29.31 -9.79 29.95
CA THR A 39 -27.89 -9.87 29.50
C THR A 39 -27.29 -8.72 28.67
N ILE A 40 -26.81 -7.67 29.36
CA ILE A 40 -25.51 -6.99 29.10
C ILE A 40 -24.93 -6.61 30.48
N PRO A 41 -23.62 -6.77 30.76
CA PRO A 41 -23.09 -6.56 32.10
C PRO A 41 -22.96 -5.05 32.37
N ALA A 42 -23.77 -4.53 33.28
CA ALA A 42 -23.66 -3.19 33.86
C ALA A 42 -22.24 -2.84 34.36
N ALA A 43 -21.34 -3.82 34.49
CA ALA A 43 -19.94 -3.64 34.82
C ALA A 43 -19.13 -2.86 33.76
N GLU A 44 -19.36 -3.07 32.46
CA GLU A 44 -18.58 -2.38 31.41
C GLU A 44 -18.91 -0.88 31.37
N LEU A 45 -20.19 -0.53 31.54
CA LEU A 45 -20.64 0.86 31.58
C LEU A 45 -20.19 1.58 32.86
N ILE A 46 -20.09 0.85 33.97
CA ILE A 46 -19.51 1.35 35.22
C ILE A 46 -18.00 1.57 35.08
N ASP A 47 -17.28 0.69 34.38
CA ASP A 47 -15.86 0.83 34.10
C ASP A 47 -15.58 2.02 33.17
N GLU A 48 -16.38 2.23 32.12
CA GLU A 48 -16.25 3.41 31.25
C GLU A 48 -16.52 4.72 32.00
N LEU A 49 -17.53 4.75 32.87
CA LEU A 49 -17.81 5.91 33.72
C LEU A 49 -16.68 6.16 34.73
N GLN A 50 -16.14 5.10 35.34
CA GLN A 50 -14.99 5.23 36.23
C GLN A 50 -13.75 5.73 35.49
N ASN A 51 -13.52 5.24 34.26
CA ASN A 51 -12.41 5.67 33.41
C ASN A 51 -12.55 7.16 33.03
N PHE A 52 -13.75 7.60 32.68
CA PHE A 52 -14.04 9.02 32.40
C PHE A 52 -13.81 9.91 33.63
N PHE A 53 -14.28 9.49 34.82
CA PHE A 53 -14.04 10.24 36.05
C PHE A 53 -12.57 10.21 36.49
N GLN A 54 -11.85 9.14 36.20
CA GLN A 54 -10.44 8.98 36.49
C GLN A 54 -9.56 9.88 35.61
N HIS A 55 -9.97 10.12 34.35
CA HIS A 55 -9.28 11.03 33.43
C HIS A 55 -9.75 12.49 33.50
N ARG A 56 -10.80 12.80 34.26
CA ARG A 56 -11.30 14.18 34.44
C ARG A 56 -10.20 15.14 34.87
N ASP A 57 -9.36 14.73 35.82
CA ASP A 57 -8.31 15.58 36.34
C ASP A 57 -7.16 15.74 35.32
N GLU A 58 -6.95 14.77 34.42
CA GLU A 58 -6.01 14.89 33.29
C GLU A 58 -6.50 15.87 32.22
N TYR A 59 -7.81 15.87 31.92
CA TYR A 59 -8.41 16.87 31.02
C TYR A 59 -8.34 18.30 31.59
N VAL A 60 -8.47 18.45 32.92
CA VAL A 60 -8.28 19.75 33.58
C VAL A 60 -6.83 20.22 33.43
N VAL A 61 -5.85 19.33 33.59
CA VAL A 61 -4.42 19.66 33.39
C VAL A 61 -4.14 20.05 31.93
N LEU A 62 -4.67 19.32 30.95
CA LEU A 62 -4.53 19.67 29.53
C LEU A 62 -5.17 21.01 29.19
N LEU A 63 -6.32 21.33 29.81
CA LEU A 63 -6.97 22.63 29.67
C LEU A 63 -6.15 23.76 30.32
N GLU A 64 -5.52 23.52 31.47
CA GLU A 64 -4.62 24.48 32.10
C GLU A 64 -3.33 24.68 31.29
N GLU A 65 -2.79 23.61 30.69
CA GLU A 65 -1.63 23.69 29.80
C GLU A 65 -1.99 24.48 28.52
N PHE A 66 -3.12 24.19 27.89
CA PHE A 66 -3.61 24.95 26.73
C PHE A 66 -3.84 26.41 27.08
N GLN A 67 -4.40 26.70 28.26
CA GLN A 67 -4.58 28.07 28.75
C GLN A 67 -3.27 28.80 29.01
N SER A 68 -2.23 28.10 29.47
CA SER A 68 -0.90 28.68 29.67
C SER A 68 -0.21 29.05 28.36
N ARG A 69 -0.64 28.44 27.24
CA ARG A 69 -0.14 28.73 25.89
C ARG A 69 -0.93 29.82 25.16
N LEU A 70 -2.11 30.20 25.66
CA LEU A 70 -2.86 31.32 25.07
C LEU A 70 -2.08 32.63 25.27
N LEU A 71 -1.92 33.39 24.18
CA LEU A 71 -1.24 34.67 24.21
C LEU A 71 -1.93 35.64 25.18
N THR A 72 -1.13 36.36 25.97
CA THR A 72 -1.63 37.49 26.74
C THR A 72 -2.08 38.62 25.79
N PRO A 73 -2.99 39.52 26.20
CA PRO A 73 -3.42 40.64 25.35
C PRO A 73 -2.25 41.51 24.85
N GLU A 74 -1.19 41.63 25.65
CA GLU A 74 0.04 42.33 25.25
C GLU A 74 0.79 41.59 24.15
N GLN A 75 0.89 40.26 24.26
CA GLN A 75 1.49 39.41 23.23
C GLN A 75 0.64 39.41 21.94
N GLN A 76 -0.70 39.35 22.05
CA GLN A 76 -1.59 39.47 20.89
C GLN A 76 -1.40 40.80 20.16
N ALA A 77 -1.27 41.91 20.89
CA ALA A 77 -0.98 43.21 20.30
C ALA A 77 0.40 43.25 19.61
N ALA A 78 1.44 42.67 20.22
CA ALA A 78 2.79 42.59 19.65
C ALA A 78 2.83 41.73 18.38
N VAL A 79 2.14 40.59 18.37
CA VAL A 79 1.99 39.71 17.21
C VAL A 79 1.25 40.43 16.09
N THR A 80 0.11 41.06 16.41
CA THR A 80 -0.70 41.83 15.45
C THR A 80 0.14 42.92 14.76
N GLN A 81 0.90 43.68 15.56
CA GLN A 81 1.80 44.69 15.01
C GLN A 81 2.88 44.09 14.11
N SER A 82 3.46 42.96 14.50
CA SER A 82 4.52 42.28 13.74
C SER A 82 4.03 41.76 12.40
N ILE A 83 2.81 41.24 12.35
CA ILE A 83 2.15 40.80 11.12
C ILE A 83 1.84 42.01 10.23
N HIS A 84 1.30 43.10 10.79
CA HIS A 84 1.07 44.32 10.02
C HIS A 84 2.36 44.92 9.44
N ASP A 85 3.45 44.92 10.21
CA ASP A 85 4.75 45.37 9.76
C ASP A 85 5.24 44.52 8.57
N PHE A 86 5.07 43.20 8.62
CA PHE A 86 5.41 42.30 7.51
C PHE A 86 4.52 42.50 6.28
N LEU A 87 3.20 42.67 6.48
CA LEU A 87 2.24 42.95 5.40
C LEU A 87 2.50 44.31 4.73
N SER A 88 3.20 45.23 5.40
CA SER A 88 3.60 46.51 4.82
C SER A 88 4.79 46.42 3.85
N ILE A 89 5.48 45.28 3.78
CA ILE A 89 6.61 45.07 2.86
C ILE A 89 6.08 45.04 1.41
N GLN A 90 6.65 45.89 0.57
CA GLN A 90 6.39 45.93 -0.87
C GLN A 90 7.65 45.55 -1.64
N SER A 91 7.46 44.94 -2.81
CA SER A 91 8.55 44.61 -3.73
C SER A 91 8.49 45.50 -4.97
N LYS A 92 9.65 45.98 -5.44
CA LYS A 92 9.77 46.69 -6.72
C LYS A 92 9.48 45.79 -7.93
N ASP A 93 9.70 44.49 -7.78
CA ASP A 93 9.37 43.47 -8.78
C ASP A 93 8.23 42.62 -8.23
N THR A 94 7.19 42.35 -9.01
CA THR A 94 6.14 41.40 -8.60
C THR A 94 6.79 40.04 -8.27
N SER A 95 6.68 39.63 -7.01
CA SER A 95 7.26 38.39 -6.51
C SER A 95 6.13 37.54 -5.95
N SER A 96 5.64 36.59 -6.74
CA SER A 96 4.55 35.68 -6.33
C SER A 96 4.84 34.97 -5.00
N ALA A 97 6.13 34.67 -4.73
CA ALA A 97 6.55 34.07 -3.45
C ALA A 97 6.39 34.99 -2.23
N LEU A 98 6.45 36.32 -2.38
CA LEU A 98 6.18 37.25 -1.28
C LEU A 98 4.67 37.35 -1.02
N GLU A 99 3.87 37.32 -2.09
CA GLU A 99 2.40 37.35 -2.01
C GLU A 99 1.84 36.11 -1.30
N GLU A 100 2.46 34.94 -1.48
CA GLU A 100 2.11 33.69 -0.80
C GLU A 100 2.38 33.74 0.72
N ASP A 101 3.57 34.21 1.13
CA ASP A 101 3.86 34.41 2.56
C ASP A 101 2.96 35.51 3.17
N GLN A 102 2.61 36.55 2.41
CA GLN A 102 1.66 37.58 2.84
C GLN A 102 0.22 37.07 2.94
N ALA A 103 -0.20 36.14 2.08
CA ALA A 103 -1.50 35.49 2.20
C ALA A 103 -1.56 34.66 3.50
N THR A 104 -0.50 33.90 3.79
CA THR A 104 -0.36 33.14 5.04
C THR A 104 -0.45 34.06 6.27
N ALA A 105 0.23 35.22 6.22
CA ALA A 105 0.18 36.21 7.30
C ALA A 105 -1.22 36.82 7.50
N ARG A 106 -2.03 36.98 6.44
CA ARG A 106 -3.43 37.45 6.55
C ARG A 106 -4.33 36.41 7.19
N THR A 107 -4.21 35.13 6.80
CA THR A 107 -4.96 34.04 7.43
C THR A 107 -4.64 33.94 8.93
N LEU A 108 -3.36 34.04 9.28
CA LEU A 108 -2.93 34.01 10.67
C LEU A 108 -3.44 35.24 11.46
N LEU A 109 -3.56 36.41 10.83
CA LEU A 109 -4.16 37.62 11.40
C LEU A 109 -5.66 37.46 11.68
N GLU A 110 -6.40 36.83 10.76
CA GLU A 110 -7.84 36.56 10.91
C GLU A 110 -8.11 35.57 12.05
N ASN A 111 -7.17 34.64 12.29
CA ASN A 111 -7.31 33.56 13.27
C ASN A 111 -6.73 33.89 14.67
N ILE A 112 -6.14 35.08 14.91
CA ILE A 112 -5.52 35.43 16.22
C ILE A 112 -6.49 35.28 17.40
N ALA A 113 -7.79 35.52 17.19
CA ALA A 113 -8.80 35.41 18.24
C ALA A 113 -9.13 33.97 18.64
N ALA A 114 -8.90 33.00 17.75
CA ALA A 114 -9.18 31.58 17.96
C ALA A 114 -8.19 30.71 17.17
N PRO A 115 -6.89 30.69 17.53
CA PRO A 115 -5.88 29.99 16.77
C PRO A 115 -5.98 28.47 16.96
N SER A 116 -5.71 27.73 15.89
CA SER A 116 -5.44 26.29 15.95
C SER A 116 -4.15 26.00 16.72
N GLU A 117 -3.94 24.76 17.15
CA GLU A 117 -2.75 24.35 17.92
C GLU A 117 -1.43 24.63 17.16
N THR A 118 -1.42 24.42 15.84
CA THR A 118 -0.26 24.74 14.98
C THR A 118 -0.03 26.24 14.85
N GLU A 119 -1.09 27.03 14.78
CA GLU A 119 -0.99 28.50 14.75
C GLU A 119 -0.51 29.04 16.10
N LEU A 120 -0.84 28.39 17.22
CA LEU A 120 -0.43 28.83 18.56
C LEU A 120 1.09 28.79 18.74
N ASP A 121 1.77 27.77 18.20
CA ASP A 121 3.23 27.68 18.21
C ASP A 121 3.85 28.82 17.36
N GLU A 122 3.33 29.07 16.16
CA GLU A 122 3.79 30.18 15.29
C GLU A 122 3.55 31.56 15.92
N LEU A 123 2.39 31.74 16.55
CA LEU A 123 2.00 32.93 17.29
C LEU A 123 2.90 33.18 18.51
N THR A 124 3.33 32.12 19.20
CA THR A 124 4.28 32.21 20.31
C THR A 124 5.66 32.67 19.81
N VAL A 125 6.14 32.08 18.71
CA VAL A 125 7.41 32.50 18.07
C VAL A 125 7.35 33.95 17.56
N LEU A 126 6.20 34.39 17.05
CA LEU A 126 5.94 35.79 16.71
C LEU A 126 5.94 36.70 17.94
N ALA A 127 5.35 36.28 19.05
CA ALA A 127 5.34 37.05 20.29
C ALA A 127 6.75 37.20 20.89
N GLU A 128 7.61 36.20 20.70
CA GLU A 128 9.00 36.18 21.19
C GLU A 128 9.97 37.00 20.33
N GLY A 129 9.54 37.52 19.18
CA GLY A 129 10.42 38.31 18.30
C GLY A 129 11.32 37.46 17.38
N GLN A 130 11.13 36.14 17.36
CA GLN A 130 12.02 35.20 16.66
C GLN A 130 11.48 34.75 15.29
N HIS A 131 10.30 35.23 14.90
CA HIS A 131 9.67 34.78 13.66
C HIS A 131 10.38 35.35 12.42
N ARG A 132 10.42 34.54 11.36
CA ARG A 132 11.04 34.89 10.07
C ARG A 132 10.53 36.21 9.50
N TRP A 133 9.24 36.52 9.71
CA TRP A 133 8.62 37.77 9.27
C TRP A 133 9.19 39.00 9.99
N GLN A 134 9.43 38.92 11.30
CA GLN A 134 10.03 40.02 12.07
C GLN A 134 11.49 40.22 11.68
N LEU A 135 12.24 39.13 11.48
CA LEU A 135 13.62 39.20 11.01
C LEU A 135 13.74 39.88 9.65
N LEU A 136 12.83 39.57 8.72
CA LEU A 136 12.80 40.22 7.40
C LEU A 136 12.44 41.71 7.52
N THR A 137 11.41 42.04 8.30
CA THR A 137 10.99 43.44 8.54
C THR A 137 12.12 44.25 9.17
N GLU A 138 12.76 43.73 10.22
CA GLU A 138 13.88 44.37 10.91
C GLU A 138 15.08 44.54 9.99
N PHE A 139 15.40 43.52 9.18
CA PHE A 139 16.48 43.59 8.19
C PHE A 139 16.22 44.67 7.14
N ILE A 140 14.98 44.84 6.67
CA ILE A 140 14.61 45.90 5.73
C ILE A 140 14.65 47.27 6.40
N ARG A 141 14.14 47.38 7.64
CA ARG A 141 14.05 48.63 8.41
C ARG A 141 15.43 49.18 8.79
N ASN A 142 16.29 48.33 9.35
CA ASN A 142 17.56 48.75 9.96
C ASN A 142 18.76 48.57 9.03
N ARG A 143 18.52 48.28 7.75
CA ARG A 143 19.56 47.88 6.79
C ARG A 143 20.79 48.79 6.77
N HIS A 144 20.60 50.10 6.88
CA HIS A 144 21.66 51.10 6.83
C HIS A 144 22.44 51.25 8.16
N GLU A 145 21.92 50.64 9.22
CA GLU A 145 22.42 50.73 10.59
C GLU A 145 23.00 49.40 11.10
N LEU A 146 22.80 48.29 10.37
CA LEU A 146 23.36 46.98 10.71
C LEU A 146 24.89 47.00 10.60
N SER A 147 25.57 46.42 11.59
CA SER A 147 27.00 46.13 11.48
C SER A 147 27.26 45.05 10.42
N ASP A 148 28.48 44.97 9.89
CA ASP A 148 28.84 43.92 8.93
C ASP A 148 28.57 42.50 9.48
N ALA A 149 28.77 42.31 10.79
CA ALA A 149 28.51 41.03 11.46
C ALA A 149 27.00 40.71 11.49
N ASP A 150 26.17 41.65 11.93
CA ASP A 150 24.71 41.48 11.99
C ASP A 150 24.10 41.32 10.60
N TRP A 151 24.67 42.00 9.61
CA TRP A 151 24.26 41.87 8.21
C TRP A 151 24.53 40.46 7.68
N ILE A 152 25.70 39.88 7.97
CA ILE A 152 26.05 38.51 7.56
C ILE A 152 25.12 37.50 8.25
N GLU A 153 24.89 37.65 9.54
CA GLU A 153 24.01 36.75 10.30
C GLU A 153 22.56 36.80 9.79
N LYS A 154 21.95 38.00 9.76
CA LYS A 154 20.56 38.15 9.31
C LYS A 154 20.39 37.79 7.84
N SER A 155 21.38 38.04 6.98
CA SER A 155 21.31 37.64 5.57
C SER A 155 21.41 36.13 5.35
N GLY A 156 22.14 35.40 6.21
CA GLY A 156 22.16 33.94 6.23
C GLY A 156 20.78 33.38 6.58
N ILE A 157 20.21 33.86 7.68
CA ILE A 157 18.89 33.41 8.14
C ILE A 157 17.80 33.67 7.09
N ILE A 158 17.82 34.84 6.43
CA ILE A 158 16.87 35.18 5.36
C ILE A 158 17.01 34.25 4.16
N ARG A 159 18.23 33.83 3.79
CA ARG A 159 18.44 32.87 2.68
C ARG A 159 17.92 31.47 3.00
N ASP A 160 17.99 31.08 4.26
CA ASP A 160 17.59 29.74 4.71
C ASP A 160 16.08 29.64 4.92
N GLN A 161 15.42 30.72 5.38
CA GLN A 161 14.01 30.69 5.79
C GLN A 161 13.01 31.19 4.74
N PHE A 162 13.48 31.82 3.65
CA PHE A 162 12.63 32.35 2.59
C PHE A 162 12.98 31.78 1.21
N PRO A 163 12.02 31.71 0.27
CA PRO A 163 12.30 31.36 -1.11
C PRO A 163 13.40 32.24 -1.71
N LYS A 164 14.22 31.65 -2.58
CA LYS A 164 15.40 32.30 -3.19
C LYS A 164 15.08 33.65 -3.83
N GLN A 165 13.86 33.83 -4.34
CA GLN A 165 13.36 35.07 -4.94
C GLN A 165 13.22 36.20 -3.89
N VAL A 166 12.53 35.93 -2.79
CA VAL A 166 12.31 36.88 -1.68
C VAL A 166 13.63 37.22 -1.01
N ALA A 167 14.46 36.22 -0.70
CA ALA A 167 15.78 36.44 -0.12
C ALA A 167 16.68 37.28 -1.04
N SER A 168 16.68 37.01 -2.35
CA SER A 168 17.44 37.81 -3.32
C SER A 168 16.92 39.24 -3.43
N ALA A 169 15.59 39.44 -3.40
CA ALA A 169 14.98 40.76 -3.45
C ALA A 169 15.32 41.58 -2.21
N ALA A 170 15.25 40.98 -1.02
CA ALA A 170 15.67 41.58 0.25
C ALA A 170 17.15 42.02 0.17
N LEU A 171 18.04 41.12 -0.23
CA LEU A 171 19.48 41.39 -0.29
C LEU A 171 19.86 42.39 -1.37
N ARG A 172 19.08 42.52 -2.45
CA ARG A 172 19.31 43.49 -3.55
C ARG A 172 18.62 44.84 -3.37
N ASN A 173 18.02 45.08 -2.20
CA ASN A 173 17.31 46.33 -1.90
C ASN A 173 16.11 46.59 -2.82
N ARG A 174 15.41 45.50 -3.17
CA ARG A 174 14.17 45.54 -3.95
C ARG A 174 12.92 45.45 -3.09
N LEU A 175 13.06 45.10 -1.81
CA LEU A 175 11.99 45.17 -0.82
C LEU A 175 12.10 46.46 -0.01
N TYR A 176 10.97 47.09 0.28
CA TYR A 176 10.87 48.30 1.10
C TYR A 176 9.58 48.30 1.92
N LEU A 177 9.56 48.98 3.06
CA LEU A 177 8.35 49.15 3.86
C LEU A 177 7.50 50.27 3.22
N GLY A 178 6.25 49.97 2.89
CA GLY A 178 5.32 50.95 2.33
C GLY A 178 4.94 52.00 3.37
N SER A 179 5.08 53.29 3.02
CA SER A 179 4.87 54.42 3.93
C SER A 179 3.40 54.72 4.29
N GLY A 180 2.48 53.77 4.15
CA GLY A 180 1.05 54.06 4.25
C GLY A 180 0.15 52.84 4.40
N LEU A 181 0.04 52.33 5.63
CA LEU A 181 -1.21 51.73 6.11
C LEU A 181 -1.80 52.74 7.11
N THR A 182 -2.65 53.65 6.65
CA THR A 182 -3.55 54.38 7.53
C THR A 182 -4.45 53.34 8.20
N VAL A 183 -4.18 53.07 9.49
CA VAL A 183 -5.04 52.26 10.37
C VAL A 183 -6.46 52.78 10.22
N VAL A 184 -7.32 51.98 9.60
CA VAL A 184 -8.77 52.21 9.60
C VAL A 184 -9.22 51.95 11.03
N THR A 185 -9.36 53.01 11.81
CA THR A 185 -10.00 52.95 13.12
C THR A 185 -11.44 52.51 12.93
N VAL A 186 -11.75 51.31 13.41
CA VAL A 186 -13.11 50.76 13.54
C VAL A 186 -13.93 51.71 14.43
N PRO A 187 -15.08 52.23 13.98
CA PRO A 187 -15.94 53.03 14.85
C PRO A 187 -16.65 52.12 15.86
N GLU A 188 -16.44 52.40 17.15
CA GLU A 188 -17.20 51.79 18.24
C GLU A 188 -18.66 52.26 18.21
N THR A 189 -19.57 51.28 18.21
CA THR A 189 -21.02 51.33 18.50
C THR A 189 -21.94 52.20 17.61
N PRO A 190 -23.01 51.61 17.03
CA PRO A 190 -24.11 52.40 16.48
C PRO A 190 -25.12 52.78 17.59
N PRO A 191 -25.66 54.01 17.58
CA PRO A 191 -26.86 54.30 18.34
C PRO A 191 -28.07 53.71 17.61
N SER A 192 -28.95 53.12 18.41
CA SER A 192 -30.38 52.96 18.14
C SER A 192 -30.93 54.25 17.51
N ASP A 193 -31.52 54.14 16.32
CA ASP A 193 -32.89 54.58 16.05
C ASP A 193 -33.25 54.35 14.57
N ALA A 194 -34.39 53.70 14.36
CA ALA A 194 -35.03 53.56 13.05
C ALA A 194 -35.49 54.94 12.53
N PRO A 195 -35.52 55.12 11.19
CA PRO A 195 -36.84 55.14 10.59
C PRO A 195 -36.95 54.45 9.22
N SER A 196 -38.15 53.95 8.99
CA SER A 196 -38.82 53.70 7.72
C SER A 196 -38.54 54.74 6.62
N PHE A 197 -38.35 54.31 5.37
CA PHE A 197 -39.32 54.49 4.27
C PHE A 197 -38.78 54.03 2.90
N GLU A 198 -39.72 53.59 2.07
CA GLU A 198 -39.80 53.68 0.60
C GLU A 198 -38.82 52.93 -0.32
N ALA A 199 -39.40 51.93 -0.99
CA ALA A 199 -38.93 51.39 -2.26
C ALA A 199 -39.15 52.39 -3.41
N PRO A 200 -38.26 52.44 -4.40
CA PRO A 200 -38.61 52.84 -5.75
C PRO A 200 -38.63 51.62 -6.69
N ALA A 201 -39.73 51.55 -7.44
CA ALA A 201 -39.86 50.81 -8.68
C ALA A 201 -39.04 51.46 -9.81
N ALA A 202 -39.10 50.82 -10.99
CA ALA A 202 -38.53 51.20 -12.30
C ALA A 202 -37.10 50.64 -12.55
N GLU A 203 -36.75 50.10 -13.71
CA GLU A 203 -37.42 50.08 -15.01
C GLU A 203 -36.71 49.07 -15.94
N VAL A 204 -37.48 48.58 -16.90
CA VAL A 204 -37.05 47.80 -18.06
C VAL A 204 -36.10 48.64 -18.92
N SER A 205 -34.97 48.09 -19.35
CA SER A 205 -34.30 48.57 -20.55
C SER A 205 -33.69 47.42 -21.33
N ALA A 206 -34.13 47.32 -22.59
CA ALA A 206 -33.68 46.38 -23.59
C ALA A 206 -32.88 47.15 -24.64
N SER A 207 -31.64 46.72 -24.87
CA SER A 207 -30.76 46.91 -26.05
C SER A 207 -29.37 46.45 -25.60
N ASP A 208 -28.44 45.92 -26.39
CA ASP A 208 -28.28 45.93 -27.83
C ASP A 208 -27.36 44.75 -28.19
N THR A 209 -27.72 44.03 -29.23
CA THR A 209 -26.86 43.08 -29.94
C THR A 209 -25.67 43.81 -30.56
N SER A 210 -24.45 43.47 -30.16
CA SER A 210 -23.25 43.72 -30.97
C SER A 210 -22.49 42.42 -31.19
N VAL A 211 -22.47 42.00 -32.45
CA VAL A 211 -21.67 40.92 -33.01
C VAL A 211 -20.23 41.42 -33.07
N PHE A 212 -19.32 40.80 -32.32
CA PHE A 212 -17.88 40.98 -32.50
C PHE A 212 -17.35 39.81 -33.33
N GLU A 213 -17.10 40.11 -34.60
CA GLU A 213 -16.32 39.32 -35.54
C GLU A 213 -14.84 39.50 -35.15
N ILE A 214 -14.21 38.44 -34.61
CA ILE A 214 -12.79 38.44 -34.26
C ILE A 214 -12.02 37.98 -35.50
N GLU A 215 -11.50 38.93 -36.27
CA GLU A 215 -10.45 38.68 -37.25
C GLU A 215 -9.18 38.20 -36.51
N SER A 216 -8.73 36.99 -36.84
CA SER A 216 -7.46 36.44 -36.36
C SER A 216 -6.31 37.04 -37.17
N PRO A 217 -5.24 37.57 -36.54
CA PRO A 217 -4.07 38.04 -37.26
C PRO A 217 -3.22 36.87 -37.80
N PRO A 218 -2.48 37.06 -38.90
CA PRO A 218 -1.65 36.01 -39.49
C PRO A 218 -0.43 35.72 -38.61
N PHE A 219 -0.19 34.44 -38.37
CA PHE A 219 0.94 33.92 -37.61
C PHE A 219 2.19 33.89 -38.51
N GLU A 220 3.17 34.75 -38.25
CA GLU A 220 4.52 34.65 -38.83
C GLU A 220 5.35 33.65 -38.01
N GLU A 221 5.84 32.59 -38.66
CA GLU A 221 6.74 31.61 -38.08
C GLU A 221 8.14 32.23 -37.82
N PRO A 222 8.67 32.17 -36.59
CA PRO A 222 10.05 32.57 -36.33
C PRO A 222 11.02 31.46 -36.77
N GLN A 223 11.81 31.73 -37.81
CA GLN A 223 12.97 30.91 -38.16
C GLN A 223 14.05 31.04 -37.08
N VAL A 224 14.33 29.96 -36.37
CA VAL A 224 15.47 29.85 -35.45
C VAL A 224 16.63 29.14 -36.19
N PRO A 225 17.84 29.71 -36.21
CA PRO A 225 19.00 29.06 -36.84
C PRO A 225 19.50 27.90 -35.97
N VAL A 226 19.62 26.73 -36.60
CA VAL A 226 20.22 25.52 -36.00
C VAL A 226 21.74 25.72 -35.88
N VAL A 227 22.23 25.83 -34.65
CA VAL A 227 23.66 25.76 -34.33
C VAL A 227 23.97 24.33 -33.88
N ILE A 228 24.77 23.62 -34.68
CA ILE A 228 25.29 22.28 -34.38
C ILE A 228 26.51 22.45 -33.45
N PRO A 229 26.53 21.87 -32.23
CA PRO A 229 27.73 21.87 -31.41
C PRO A 229 28.67 20.72 -31.84
N THR A 230 29.86 21.11 -32.28
CA THR A 230 31.00 20.23 -32.54
C THR A 230 31.52 19.63 -31.23
N ILE A 231 31.61 18.31 -31.16
CA ILE A 231 32.19 17.55 -30.05
C ILE A 231 33.72 17.66 -30.15
N PRO A 232 34.45 17.98 -29.06
CA PRO A 232 35.90 17.97 -29.06
C PRO A 232 36.45 16.55 -28.83
N ASP A 233 37.47 16.22 -29.62
CA ASP A 233 38.33 15.05 -29.52
C ASP A 233 38.88 14.86 -28.10
N SER A 234 38.84 13.61 -27.61
CA SER A 234 39.58 13.18 -26.41
C SER A 234 40.84 12.42 -26.82
N PRO A 235 41.97 12.64 -26.13
CA PRO A 235 43.26 12.10 -26.53
C PRO A 235 43.49 10.68 -26.03
N ASP A 236 44.31 9.97 -26.81
CA ASP A 236 44.95 8.71 -26.51
C ASP A 236 45.76 8.77 -25.20
N GLU A 237 45.55 7.82 -24.29
CA GLU A 237 46.54 7.43 -23.30
C GLU A 237 46.80 5.92 -23.37
N GLU A 238 47.98 5.62 -23.91
CA GLU A 238 48.68 4.36 -23.81
C GLU A 238 48.98 4.05 -22.32
N PHE A 239 48.67 2.84 -21.86
CA PHE A 239 49.24 2.33 -20.62
C PHE A 239 49.82 0.92 -20.86
N GLU A 240 51.15 0.88 -20.88
CA GLU A 240 51.96 -0.32 -20.95
C GLU A 240 51.91 -1.12 -19.63
N GLY A 241 51.83 -2.44 -19.77
CA GLY A 241 52.81 -3.38 -19.22
C GLY A 241 52.99 -3.47 -17.69
N GLY A 242 52.50 -4.56 -17.10
CA GLY A 242 52.85 -4.94 -15.72
C GLY A 242 52.44 -6.36 -15.35
N SER A 243 53.04 -7.35 -16.02
CA SER A 243 53.02 -8.76 -15.63
C SER A 243 53.72 -8.97 -14.28
N ILE A 244 53.22 -9.90 -13.47
CA ILE A 244 53.92 -10.90 -12.62
C ILE A 244 52.99 -11.28 -11.44
N PHE A 245 52.48 -12.52 -11.42
CA PHE A 245 52.72 -13.50 -10.35
C PHE A 245 52.04 -14.85 -10.63
N ASP A 246 52.90 -15.84 -10.85
CA ASP A 246 52.85 -17.28 -10.57
C ASP A 246 51.49 -18.00 -10.41
N GLU A 247 51.23 -18.81 -11.44
CA GLU A 247 50.24 -19.86 -11.52
C GLU A 247 50.77 -21.15 -10.85
N ALA A 248 50.17 -21.57 -9.74
CA ALA A 248 50.39 -22.88 -9.13
C ALA A 248 49.24 -23.83 -9.50
N PRO A 249 49.51 -25.10 -9.90
CA PRO A 249 48.47 -25.98 -10.41
C PRO A 249 47.70 -26.65 -9.27
N VAL A 250 46.43 -26.25 -9.09
CA VAL A 250 45.51 -26.95 -8.20
C VAL A 250 44.94 -28.17 -8.93
N ARG A 251 45.32 -29.36 -8.46
CA ARG A 251 44.78 -30.66 -8.89
C ARG A 251 43.27 -30.73 -8.63
N PRO A 252 42.45 -31.30 -9.54
CA PRO A 252 41.04 -31.53 -9.28
C PRO A 252 40.88 -32.66 -8.26
N ARG A 253 40.32 -32.34 -7.08
CA ARG A 253 39.81 -33.36 -6.16
C ARG A 253 38.53 -33.93 -6.75
N LYS A 254 38.56 -35.20 -7.13
CA LYS A 254 37.37 -36.05 -7.26
C LYS A 254 36.56 -35.91 -5.96
N LYS A 255 35.37 -35.32 -6.05
CA LYS A 255 34.33 -35.48 -5.03
C LYS A 255 33.67 -36.82 -5.32
N GLU A 256 33.91 -37.80 -4.45
CA GLU A 256 33.07 -38.98 -4.34
C GLU A 256 31.67 -38.52 -3.91
N GLN A 257 30.68 -38.77 -4.77
CA GLN A 257 29.26 -38.70 -4.42
C GLN A 257 28.98 -39.79 -3.38
N PRO A 258 28.31 -39.48 -2.25
CA PRO A 258 27.65 -40.52 -1.50
C PRO A 258 26.45 -41.03 -2.32
N GLU A 259 26.55 -42.26 -2.81
CA GLU A 259 25.39 -43.05 -3.25
C GLU A 259 24.40 -43.15 -2.08
N GLY A 260 23.15 -42.72 -2.30
CA GLY A 260 22.06 -42.93 -1.35
C GLY A 260 21.35 -41.66 -0.87
N LEU A 261 20.89 -40.81 -1.80
CA LEU A 261 19.76 -39.91 -1.56
C LEU A 261 18.77 -40.07 -2.72
N PRO A 262 17.48 -40.36 -2.47
CA PRO A 262 16.50 -40.45 -3.53
C PRO A 262 16.27 -39.08 -4.18
N ALA A 263 16.07 -39.08 -5.50
CA ALA A 263 15.70 -37.89 -6.25
C ALA A 263 14.38 -37.29 -5.74
N PRO A 264 14.22 -35.95 -5.70
CA PRO A 264 13.04 -35.28 -5.13
C PRO A 264 11.76 -35.40 -5.98
N ALA A 265 11.70 -36.32 -6.95
CA ALA A 265 10.57 -36.52 -7.84
C ALA A 265 9.52 -37.55 -7.33
N ALA A 266 9.59 -37.98 -6.08
CA ALA A 266 8.79 -39.10 -5.55
C ALA A 266 7.86 -38.76 -4.37
N LEU A 267 7.45 -37.49 -4.20
CA LEU A 267 6.70 -37.08 -3.00
C LEU A 267 5.17 -37.18 -3.06
N PHE A 268 4.54 -37.48 -4.21
CA PHE A 268 3.09 -37.74 -4.24
C PHE A 268 2.76 -38.80 -5.29
N GLN A 269 2.38 -40.01 -4.87
CA GLN A 269 1.91 -41.06 -5.78
C GLN A 269 0.41 -40.95 -6.11
N ASP A 270 -0.37 -40.20 -5.33
CA ASP A 270 -1.69 -39.71 -5.78
C ASP A 270 -2.09 -38.48 -4.93
N PRO A 271 -2.09 -37.24 -5.49
CA PRO A 271 -2.54 -36.06 -4.77
C PRO A 271 -4.02 -36.14 -4.36
N ALA A 272 -4.83 -37.01 -4.99
CA ALA A 272 -6.21 -37.25 -4.58
C ALA A 272 -6.32 -38.03 -3.26
N GLU A 273 -5.39 -38.95 -2.99
CA GLU A 273 -5.38 -39.73 -1.74
C GLU A 273 -4.97 -38.86 -0.54
N ALA A 274 -4.00 -37.96 -0.74
CA ALA A 274 -3.57 -37.01 0.28
C ALA A 274 -4.67 -35.99 0.62
N THR A 275 -5.41 -35.49 -0.38
CA THR A 275 -6.54 -34.57 -0.14
C THR A 275 -7.71 -35.28 0.53
N GLU A 276 -8.00 -36.53 0.18
CA GLU A 276 -9.04 -37.33 0.83
C GLU A 276 -8.69 -37.64 2.30
N ALA A 277 -7.44 -38.03 2.59
CA ALA A 277 -6.98 -38.28 3.95
C ALA A 277 -7.04 -37.02 4.83
N LEU A 278 -6.59 -35.88 4.30
CA LEU A 278 -6.67 -34.59 5.00
C LEU A 278 -8.13 -34.13 5.17
N HIS A 279 -8.97 -34.35 4.16
CA HIS A 279 -10.40 -34.06 4.24
C HIS A 279 -11.06 -34.85 5.38
N ASN A 280 -10.82 -36.16 5.45
CA ASN A 280 -11.39 -36.98 6.51
C ASN A 280 -10.86 -36.58 7.90
N ALA A 281 -9.58 -36.21 8.00
CA ALA A 281 -8.99 -35.73 9.26
C ALA A 281 -9.57 -34.39 9.73
N LEU A 282 -9.84 -33.47 8.81
CA LEU A 282 -10.34 -32.13 9.12
C LEU A 282 -11.86 -32.09 9.32
N PHE A 283 -12.61 -32.89 8.57
CA PHE A 283 -14.06 -32.76 8.44
C PHE A 283 -14.90 -33.91 9.03
N ASP A 284 -14.35 -35.10 9.28
CA ASP A 284 -15.17 -36.29 9.63
C ASP A 284 -15.03 -36.78 11.10
N ASN A 285 -14.25 -36.11 11.96
CA ASN A 285 -13.85 -36.69 13.26
C ASN A 285 -14.58 -36.22 14.54
N ASP A 286 -15.53 -35.29 14.50
CA ASP A 286 -16.25 -34.88 15.72
C ASP A 286 -17.77 -35.03 15.54
N HIS A 287 -18.32 -36.07 16.18
CA HIS A 287 -19.73 -36.46 16.16
C HIS A 287 -20.65 -35.58 17.03
N ASP A 288 -20.16 -34.43 17.54
CA ASP A 288 -20.89 -33.61 18.52
C ASP A 288 -21.17 -32.15 18.07
N ASP A 289 -20.70 -31.71 16.89
CA ASP A 289 -21.05 -30.40 16.31
C ASP A 289 -22.06 -30.57 15.17
N GLU A 290 -23.36 -30.64 15.48
CA GLU A 290 -24.47 -30.90 14.55
C GLU A 290 -24.67 -29.86 13.41
N ASP A 291 -23.85 -28.81 13.28
CA ASP A 291 -24.15 -27.66 12.40
C ASP A 291 -23.17 -27.43 11.22
N ILE A 292 -22.19 -28.32 10.98
CA ILE A 292 -21.34 -28.18 9.77
C ILE A 292 -21.95 -28.99 8.63
N ASP A 293 -22.72 -28.31 7.77
CA ASP A 293 -23.25 -28.89 6.53
C ASP A 293 -22.10 -29.25 5.56
N SER A 294 -21.52 -30.43 5.76
CA SER A 294 -20.43 -31.00 4.96
C SER A 294 -20.81 -31.23 3.50
N GLY A 295 -22.10 -31.15 3.15
CA GLY A 295 -22.61 -31.27 1.78
C GLY A 295 -22.13 -30.15 0.85
N ILE A 296 -21.96 -28.94 1.38
CA ILE A 296 -21.53 -27.77 0.60
C ILE A 296 -20.06 -27.90 0.18
N LEU A 297 -19.19 -28.41 1.06
CA LEU A 297 -17.76 -28.54 0.79
C LEU A 297 -17.41 -29.75 -0.10
N LYS A 298 -18.18 -30.85 -0.01
CA LYS A 298 -17.92 -32.10 -0.75
C LYS A 298 -18.12 -31.98 -2.27
N GLN A 299 -18.85 -30.98 -2.76
CA GLN A 299 -19.10 -30.81 -4.21
C GLN A 299 -17.95 -30.17 -4.98
N HIS A 300 -16.92 -29.65 -4.31
CA HIS A 300 -15.85 -28.85 -4.94
C HIS A 300 -14.51 -29.59 -5.17
N HIS A 301 -14.43 -30.90 -4.97
CA HIS A 301 -13.17 -31.68 -5.06
C HIS A 301 -12.69 -32.05 -6.48
N ARG A 302 -13.13 -31.33 -7.52
CA ARG A 302 -12.78 -31.68 -8.89
C ARG A 302 -11.56 -30.90 -9.38
N PHE A 303 -10.54 -31.62 -9.82
CA PHE A 303 -9.49 -31.04 -10.66
C PHE A 303 -10.07 -30.69 -12.03
N GLU A 304 -9.79 -29.48 -12.51
CA GLU A 304 -10.14 -29.07 -13.86
C GLU A 304 -9.07 -29.54 -14.83
N GLU A 305 -9.48 -30.15 -15.93
CA GLU A 305 -8.54 -30.53 -16.99
C GLU A 305 -7.89 -29.28 -17.61
N PRO A 306 -6.57 -29.31 -17.86
CA PRO A 306 -5.90 -28.22 -18.55
C PRO A 306 -6.44 -28.11 -19.99
N LYS A 307 -7.06 -26.97 -20.29
CA LYS A 307 -7.62 -26.64 -21.61
C LYS A 307 -7.10 -25.27 -22.04
N GLY A 308 -7.16 -25.03 -23.35
CA GLY A 308 -6.75 -23.78 -23.97
C GLY A 308 -5.42 -23.86 -24.71
N GLU A 309 -5.05 -22.75 -25.33
CA GLU A 309 -3.78 -22.60 -26.03
C GLU A 309 -2.62 -22.42 -25.03
N SER A 310 -2.89 -21.80 -23.87
CA SER A 310 -1.90 -21.65 -22.81
C SER A 310 -1.34 -22.99 -22.33
N ALA A 311 -2.21 -23.99 -22.13
CA ALA A 311 -1.81 -25.34 -21.71
C ALA A 311 -0.95 -26.05 -22.78
N ARG A 312 -1.27 -25.86 -24.07
CA ARG A 312 -0.50 -26.44 -25.18
C ARG A 312 0.88 -25.81 -25.31
N LEU A 313 0.96 -24.48 -25.24
CA LEU A 313 2.23 -23.76 -25.27
C LEU A 313 3.08 -24.11 -24.05
N ALA A 314 2.48 -24.20 -22.85
CA ALA A 314 3.17 -24.62 -21.65
C ALA A 314 3.75 -26.05 -21.78
N ALA A 315 2.99 -27.01 -22.33
CA ALA A 315 3.49 -28.36 -22.57
C ALA A 315 4.70 -28.37 -23.52
N ARG A 316 4.63 -27.60 -24.62
CA ARG A 316 5.76 -27.44 -25.55
C ARG A 316 6.99 -26.78 -24.91
N ILE A 317 6.79 -25.88 -23.95
CA ILE A 317 7.89 -25.25 -23.21
C ILE A 317 8.56 -26.26 -22.26
N LEU A 318 7.79 -27.12 -21.58
CA LEU A 318 8.34 -28.18 -20.72
C LEU A 318 9.13 -29.23 -21.51
N ASP A 319 8.65 -29.57 -22.71
CA ASP A 319 9.30 -30.54 -23.59
C ASP A 319 10.50 -29.94 -24.37
N GLY A 320 10.61 -28.62 -24.41
CA GLY A 320 11.59 -27.87 -25.21
C GLY A 320 12.91 -27.58 -24.49
N ASP A 321 13.90 -27.11 -25.25
CA ASP A 321 15.15 -26.58 -24.70
C ASP A 321 15.00 -25.12 -24.24
N SER A 322 16.03 -24.56 -23.58
CA SER A 322 16.02 -23.18 -23.08
C SER A 322 15.81 -22.13 -24.19
N TYR A 323 16.25 -22.41 -25.41
CA TYR A 323 16.02 -21.51 -26.55
C TYR A 323 14.55 -21.49 -26.95
N THR A 324 13.95 -22.66 -27.11
CA THR A 324 12.53 -22.84 -27.41
C THR A 324 11.66 -22.18 -26.34
N ARG A 325 12.06 -22.28 -25.07
CA ARG A 325 11.40 -21.61 -23.94
C ARG A 325 11.35 -20.09 -24.12
N ASN A 326 12.49 -19.45 -24.40
CA ASN A 326 12.55 -17.99 -24.56
C ASN A 326 11.80 -17.49 -25.79
N GLU A 327 11.66 -18.33 -26.82
CA GLU A 327 10.87 -18.03 -28.01
C GLU A 327 9.35 -18.15 -27.77
N LEU A 328 8.91 -19.18 -27.04
CA LEU A 328 7.48 -19.46 -26.83
C LEU A 328 6.86 -18.73 -25.63
N LEU A 329 7.66 -18.29 -24.66
CA LEU A 329 7.14 -17.58 -23.48
C LEU A 329 6.34 -16.30 -23.83
N PRO A 330 6.77 -15.44 -24.78
CA PRO A 330 5.96 -14.30 -25.24
C PRO A 330 4.57 -14.70 -25.76
N ASP A 331 4.49 -15.80 -26.52
CA ASP A 331 3.23 -16.31 -27.06
C ASP A 331 2.34 -16.88 -25.93
N LEU A 332 2.95 -17.57 -24.96
CA LEU A 332 2.24 -18.06 -23.77
C LEU A 332 1.64 -16.90 -22.95
N ILE A 333 2.39 -15.81 -22.76
CA ILE A 333 1.91 -14.62 -22.04
C ILE A 333 0.65 -14.06 -22.72
N LEU A 334 0.65 -13.94 -24.04
CA LEU A 334 -0.49 -13.44 -24.79
C LEU A 334 -1.70 -14.38 -24.72
N ALA A 335 -1.46 -15.70 -24.83
CA ALA A 335 -2.51 -16.70 -24.67
C ALA A 335 -3.15 -16.63 -23.27
N LEU A 336 -2.35 -16.43 -22.22
CA LEU A 336 -2.85 -16.27 -20.85
C LEU A 336 -3.70 -15.01 -20.68
N ILE A 337 -3.29 -13.88 -21.28
CA ILE A 337 -4.10 -12.65 -21.26
C ILE A 337 -5.46 -12.88 -21.91
N PHE A 338 -5.48 -13.51 -23.10
CA PHE A 338 -6.71 -13.79 -23.83
C PHE A 338 -7.63 -14.77 -23.09
N GLU A 339 -7.06 -15.74 -22.37
CA GLU A 339 -7.80 -16.67 -21.50
C GLU A 339 -8.26 -16.04 -20.17
N GLY A 340 -8.02 -14.73 -19.95
CA GLY A 340 -8.41 -14.02 -18.73
C GLY A 340 -7.52 -14.32 -17.51
N ARG A 341 -6.33 -14.88 -17.74
CA ARG A 341 -5.38 -15.35 -16.71
C ARG A 341 -4.19 -14.38 -16.61
N SER A 342 -4.54 -13.13 -16.39
CA SER A 342 -3.59 -12.02 -16.45
C SER A 342 -2.61 -11.99 -15.28
N GLY A 343 -2.95 -12.62 -14.14
CA GLY A 343 -2.03 -12.79 -13.01
C GLY A 343 -0.82 -13.64 -13.42
N PHE A 344 -1.04 -14.82 -14.00
CA PHE A 344 0.06 -15.62 -14.55
C PHE A 344 0.84 -14.88 -15.63
N ALA A 345 0.15 -14.21 -16.57
CA ALA A 345 0.80 -13.44 -17.63
C ALA A 345 1.72 -12.34 -17.07
N PHE A 346 1.26 -11.61 -16.04
CA PHE A 346 2.03 -10.59 -15.35
C PHE A 346 3.31 -11.15 -14.73
N HIS A 347 3.20 -12.28 -14.02
CA HIS A 347 4.35 -12.91 -13.36
C HIS A 347 5.36 -13.47 -14.36
N LEU A 348 4.91 -14.11 -15.44
CA LEU A 348 5.80 -14.59 -16.50
C LEU A 348 6.52 -13.44 -17.22
N ALA A 349 5.82 -12.35 -17.53
CA ALA A 349 6.43 -11.15 -18.11
C ALA A 349 7.47 -10.54 -17.18
N ARG A 350 7.17 -10.47 -15.87
CA ARG A 350 8.11 -9.97 -14.86
C ARG A 350 9.34 -10.88 -14.74
N SER A 351 9.17 -12.20 -14.83
CA SER A 351 10.29 -13.13 -14.82
C SER A 351 11.18 -12.99 -16.06
N LEU A 352 10.60 -12.78 -17.24
CA LEU A 352 11.34 -12.49 -18.48
C LEU A 352 12.10 -11.16 -18.41
N GLU A 353 11.52 -10.12 -17.79
CA GLU A 353 12.18 -8.82 -17.60
C GLU A 353 13.40 -8.91 -16.66
N ALA A 354 13.38 -9.87 -15.73
CA ALA A 354 14.49 -10.11 -14.81
C ALA A 354 15.66 -10.88 -15.48
N ASP A 355 15.40 -11.59 -16.58
CA ASP A 355 16.43 -12.28 -17.35
C ASP A 355 17.12 -11.30 -18.34
N PRO A 356 18.44 -11.07 -18.24
CA PRO A 356 19.17 -10.22 -19.19
C PRO A 356 19.12 -10.75 -20.63
N ASN A 357 18.88 -12.05 -20.82
CA ASN A 357 18.69 -12.67 -22.14
C ASN A 357 17.21 -12.75 -22.55
N GLY A 358 16.31 -12.18 -21.75
CA GLY A 358 14.88 -12.19 -21.97
C GLY A 358 14.48 -11.60 -23.31
N SER A 359 13.44 -12.19 -23.92
CA SER A 359 12.92 -11.75 -25.21
C SER A 359 12.30 -10.36 -25.12
N ARG A 360 12.85 -9.40 -25.88
CA ARG A 360 12.28 -8.03 -26.01
C ARG A 360 10.91 -7.99 -26.70
N ARG A 361 10.47 -9.12 -27.28
CA ARG A 361 9.17 -9.27 -27.96
C ARG A 361 8.01 -9.34 -26.96
N ALA A 362 8.25 -9.77 -25.72
CA ALA A 362 7.20 -9.87 -24.72
C ALA A 362 6.60 -8.49 -24.36
N LEU A 363 5.31 -8.51 -23.98
CA LEU A 363 4.68 -7.33 -23.39
C LEU A 363 5.30 -7.06 -22.00
N PRO A 364 5.63 -5.80 -21.68
CA PRO A 364 6.15 -5.46 -20.36
C PRO A 364 5.15 -5.79 -19.25
N SER A 365 5.63 -6.21 -18.09
CA SER A 365 4.81 -6.58 -16.93
C SER A 365 3.93 -5.42 -16.45
N TRP A 366 4.44 -4.18 -16.49
CA TRP A 366 3.66 -2.99 -16.13
C TRP A 366 2.46 -2.77 -17.07
N MET A 367 2.59 -3.13 -18.35
CA MET A 367 1.54 -2.94 -19.34
C MET A 367 0.42 -3.96 -19.12
N ILE A 368 0.79 -5.23 -18.87
CA ILE A 368 -0.17 -6.28 -18.48
C ILE A 368 -0.90 -5.88 -17.20
N ARG A 369 -0.17 -5.39 -16.18
CA ARG A 369 -0.78 -4.87 -14.96
C ARG A 369 -1.74 -3.70 -15.26
N ALA A 370 -1.34 -2.74 -16.09
CA ALA A 370 -2.20 -1.62 -16.45
C ALA A 370 -3.49 -2.06 -17.13
N TRP A 371 -3.43 -3.06 -18.02
CA TRP A 371 -4.63 -3.62 -18.63
C TRP A 371 -5.51 -4.36 -17.62
N THR A 372 -4.94 -5.22 -16.79
CA THR A 372 -5.67 -5.95 -15.74
C THR A 372 -6.38 -4.98 -14.80
N LEU A 373 -5.66 -4.01 -14.25
CA LEU A 373 -6.23 -3.03 -13.30
C LEU A 373 -7.15 -2.03 -14.00
N GLY A 374 -6.84 -1.63 -15.23
CA GLY A 374 -7.66 -0.70 -16.00
C GLY A 374 -9.02 -1.28 -16.36
N SER A 375 -9.10 -2.60 -16.59
CA SER A 375 -10.34 -3.29 -16.92
C SER A 375 -11.35 -3.35 -15.77
N VAL A 376 -10.89 -3.22 -14.53
CA VAL A 376 -11.72 -3.34 -13.31
C VAL A 376 -11.82 -2.04 -12.50
N ILE A 377 -11.23 -0.94 -12.99
CA ILE A 377 -11.23 0.32 -12.25
C ILE A 377 -12.66 0.86 -12.16
N MET A 378 -13.03 1.30 -10.96
CA MET A 378 -14.39 1.73 -10.65
C MET A 378 -14.48 3.12 -10.05
N PHE A 379 -13.42 3.58 -9.38
CA PHE A 379 -13.50 4.82 -8.63
C PHE A 379 -12.42 5.83 -9.05
N PRO A 380 -12.77 7.13 -9.16
CA PRO A 380 -11.85 8.15 -9.64
C PRO A 380 -10.66 8.41 -8.72
N GLN A 381 -10.74 8.03 -7.44
CA GLN A 381 -9.66 8.16 -6.45
C GLN A 381 -9.44 6.85 -5.68
N GLY A 382 -9.78 5.72 -6.32
CA GLY A 382 -9.66 4.39 -5.73
C GLY A 382 -8.21 3.91 -5.57
N GLN A 383 -8.05 2.74 -4.96
CA GLN A 383 -6.73 2.12 -4.71
C GLN A 383 -5.93 1.85 -6.00
N LEU A 384 -6.62 1.60 -7.11
CA LEU A 384 -5.98 1.26 -8.38
C LEU A 384 -5.38 2.49 -9.09
N VAL A 385 -5.91 3.69 -8.81
CA VAL A 385 -5.56 4.94 -9.52
C VAL A 385 -4.07 5.25 -9.43
N GLY A 386 -3.50 5.17 -8.23
CA GLY A 386 -2.07 5.48 -8.03
C GLY A 386 -1.15 4.52 -8.80
N THR A 387 -1.49 3.23 -8.84
CA THR A 387 -0.72 2.22 -9.58
C THR A 387 -0.83 2.46 -11.08
N LEU A 388 -2.03 2.77 -11.58
CA LEU A 388 -2.27 3.06 -12.99
C LEU A 388 -1.61 4.36 -13.43
N GLN A 389 -1.59 5.39 -12.59
CA GLN A 389 -0.88 6.64 -12.86
C GLN A 389 0.62 6.39 -13.05
N ASP A 390 1.23 5.61 -12.15
CA ASP A 390 2.64 5.20 -12.25
C ASP A 390 2.93 4.38 -13.51
N ASP A 391 1.96 3.58 -13.98
CA ASP A 391 2.09 2.75 -15.17
C ASP A 391 1.88 3.56 -16.47
N PHE A 392 0.87 4.43 -16.54
CA PHE A 392 0.67 5.30 -17.71
C PHE A 392 1.76 6.37 -17.85
N ALA A 393 2.40 6.80 -16.76
CA ALA A 393 3.58 7.66 -16.84
C ALA A 393 4.74 7.02 -17.64
N LYS A 394 4.82 5.68 -17.68
CA LYS A 394 5.83 4.95 -18.46
C LYS A 394 5.47 4.84 -19.93
N ALA A 395 4.20 5.02 -20.30
CA ALA A 395 3.73 4.88 -21.67
C ALA A 395 4.48 5.81 -22.64
N LYS A 396 4.75 7.05 -22.22
CA LYS A 396 5.43 8.06 -23.04
C LYS A 396 6.86 7.67 -23.37
N SER A 397 7.62 7.16 -22.40
CA SER A 397 9.01 6.74 -22.61
C SER A 397 9.11 5.43 -23.39
N GLU A 398 8.17 4.49 -23.20
CA GLU A 398 8.16 3.21 -23.92
C GLU A 398 7.64 3.33 -25.36
N SER A 399 6.69 4.24 -25.64
CA SER A 399 6.20 4.49 -27.00
C SER A 399 7.31 4.93 -27.98
N GLN A 400 8.38 5.52 -27.45
CA GLN A 400 9.54 5.98 -28.21
C GLN A 400 10.59 4.89 -28.42
N ARG A 401 10.52 3.76 -27.72
CA ARG A 401 11.49 2.66 -27.90
C ARG A 401 11.18 1.94 -29.21
N ILE A 402 12.10 2.09 -30.16
CA ILE A 402 12.04 1.55 -31.52
C ILE A 402 11.97 0.01 -31.44
N GLY A 403 10.79 -0.54 -31.71
CA GLY A 403 10.57 -1.96 -32.00
C GLY A 403 10.22 -2.15 -33.48
N ASP A 404 10.03 -3.41 -33.89
CA ASP A 404 9.41 -3.72 -35.18
C ASP A 404 8.00 -3.10 -35.27
N GLU A 405 7.51 -2.85 -36.48
CA GLU A 405 6.17 -2.30 -36.74
C GLU A 405 5.09 -3.10 -36.01
N THR A 406 5.19 -4.43 -36.09
CA THR A 406 4.27 -5.37 -35.43
C THR A 406 4.22 -5.16 -33.92
N GLN A 407 5.39 -5.01 -33.29
CA GLN A 407 5.50 -4.79 -31.85
C GLN A 407 4.96 -3.42 -31.45
N ARG A 408 5.22 -2.40 -32.28
CA ARG A 408 4.72 -1.04 -32.06
C ARG A 408 3.19 -1.03 -32.09
N ILE A 409 2.58 -1.58 -33.13
CA ILE A 409 1.13 -1.69 -33.27
C ILE A 409 0.54 -2.48 -32.09
N THR A 410 1.11 -3.65 -31.77
CA THR A 410 0.66 -4.50 -30.65
C THR A 410 0.65 -3.73 -29.34
N ARG A 411 1.78 -3.10 -28.97
CA ARG A 411 1.91 -2.33 -27.72
C ARG A 411 0.95 -1.14 -27.68
N GLN A 412 0.78 -0.47 -28.81
CA GLN A 412 -0.13 0.66 -28.92
C GLN A 412 -1.58 0.24 -28.71
N LEU A 413 -2.06 -0.80 -29.41
CA LEU A 413 -3.41 -1.34 -29.24
C LEU A 413 -3.67 -1.81 -27.82
N PHE A 414 -2.70 -2.49 -27.21
CA PHE A 414 -2.80 -2.97 -25.84
C PHE A 414 -2.86 -1.82 -24.82
N LEU A 415 -2.04 -0.79 -25.03
CA LEU A 415 -2.03 0.41 -24.20
C LEU A 415 -3.37 1.18 -24.31
N GLN A 416 -3.96 1.25 -25.51
CA GLN A 416 -5.31 1.79 -25.67
C GLN A 416 -6.33 0.96 -24.89
N ALA A 417 -6.28 -0.37 -25.00
CA ALA A 417 -7.16 -1.27 -24.27
C ALA A 417 -7.09 -1.03 -22.76
N ALA A 418 -5.88 -0.85 -22.23
CA ALA A 418 -5.66 -0.56 -20.82
C ALA A 418 -6.21 0.81 -20.37
N ALA A 419 -6.19 1.82 -21.26
CA ALA A 419 -6.47 3.20 -20.92
C ALA A 419 -7.92 3.64 -21.18
N LEU A 420 -8.70 2.92 -22.00
CA LEU A 420 -10.07 3.30 -22.37
C LEU A 420 -11.01 3.50 -21.18
N ARG A 421 -11.15 2.49 -20.31
CA ARG A 421 -12.01 2.58 -19.12
C ARG A 421 -11.48 3.58 -18.08
N PRO A 422 -10.18 3.59 -17.72
CA PRO A 422 -9.63 4.60 -16.81
C PRO A 422 -9.79 6.05 -17.31
N ALA A 423 -9.79 6.29 -18.62
CA ALA A 423 -9.97 7.64 -19.17
C ALA A 423 -11.35 8.24 -18.81
N ILE A 424 -12.38 7.39 -18.65
CA ILE A 424 -13.74 7.81 -18.27
C ILE A 424 -13.88 7.84 -16.75
N VAL A 425 -13.45 6.76 -16.08
CA VAL A 425 -13.75 6.55 -14.65
C VAL A 425 -12.78 7.31 -13.74
N ALA A 426 -11.50 7.40 -14.12
CA ALA A 426 -10.44 7.94 -13.26
C ALA A 426 -9.44 8.82 -14.04
N PRO A 427 -9.82 10.06 -14.40
CA PRO A 427 -8.98 10.94 -15.21
C PRO A 427 -7.64 11.30 -14.53
N ALA A 428 -7.54 11.21 -13.20
CA ALA A 428 -6.29 11.40 -12.46
C ALA A 428 -5.18 10.41 -12.85
N THR A 429 -5.52 9.29 -13.51
CA THR A 429 -4.55 8.34 -14.06
C THR A 429 -3.81 8.86 -15.29
N HIS A 430 -4.23 9.99 -15.87
CA HIS A 430 -3.76 10.52 -17.17
C HIS A 430 -4.01 9.56 -18.36
N ALA A 431 -4.92 8.61 -18.21
CA ALA A 431 -5.29 7.69 -19.28
C ALA A 431 -5.89 8.40 -20.51
N ALA A 432 -6.53 9.57 -20.33
CA ALA A 432 -7.04 10.37 -21.45
C ALA A 432 -5.93 10.84 -22.41
N GLU A 433 -4.74 11.21 -21.90
CA GLU A 433 -3.57 11.55 -22.73
C GLU A 433 -3.12 10.32 -23.53
N VAL A 434 -3.07 9.15 -22.87
CA VAL A 434 -2.70 7.88 -23.49
C VAL A 434 -3.67 7.53 -24.63
N VAL A 435 -4.97 7.65 -24.38
CA VAL A 435 -6.00 7.34 -25.38
C VAL A 435 -5.96 8.34 -26.55
N SER A 436 -5.77 9.62 -26.25
CA SER A 436 -5.69 10.69 -27.27
C SER A 436 -4.39 10.67 -28.07
N SER A 437 -3.33 10.04 -27.55
CA SER A 437 -2.04 9.90 -28.25
C SER A 437 -2.06 8.86 -29.38
N PHE A 438 -3.19 8.17 -29.59
CA PHE A 438 -3.31 7.19 -30.66
C PHE A 438 -3.08 7.86 -32.03
N PRO A 439 -2.11 7.41 -32.84
CA PRO A 439 -1.86 7.96 -34.16
C PRO A 439 -3.04 7.73 -35.09
N MET A 440 -3.44 8.79 -35.78
CA MET A 440 -4.42 8.71 -36.85
C MET A 440 -3.80 7.95 -38.03
N THR A 441 -4.30 6.74 -38.27
CA THR A 441 -3.96 5.95 -39.46
C THR A 441 -5.20 5.85 -40.34
N PRO A 442 -5.06 5.85 -41.68
CA PRO A 442 -6.20 5.84 -42.60
C PRO A 442 -7.08 4.58 -42.46
N GLU A 443 -6.57 3.54 -41.81
CA GLU A 443 -7.22 2.25 -41.64
C GLU A 443 -7.98 2.12 -40.31
N LEU A 444 -7.73 3.01 -39.36
CA LEU A 444 -8.27 2.98 -37.99
C LEU A 444 -8.86 4.35 -37.62
N ILE A 445 -9.60 4.94 -38.55
CA ILE A 445 -10.16 6.29 -38.40
C ILE A 445 -11.28 6.28 -37.36
N GLN A 446 -12.15 5.27 -37.37
CA GLN A 446 -13.21 5.17 -36.36
C GLN A 446 -12.61 4.93 -34.98
N LEU A 447 -11.61 4.04 -34.89
CA LEU A 447 -10.89 3.82 -33.64
C LEU A 447 -10.25 5.10 -33.09
N TYR A 448 -9.52 5.85 -33.94
CA TYR A 448 -8.92 7.13 -33.55
C TYR A 448 -9.97 8.10 -33.00
N ASN A 449 -11.08 8.26 -33.71
CA ASN A 449 -12.17 9.15 -33.28
C ASN A 449 -12.81 8.68 -31.97
N TYR A 450 -13.02 7.38 -31.81
CA TYR A 450 -13.58 6.76 -30.60
C TYR A 450 -12.68 7.07 -29.39
N CYS A 451 -11.38 6.79 -29.52
CA CYS A 451 -10.37 7.10 -28.50
C CYS A 451 -10.33 8.61 -28.17
N ALA A 452 -10.20 9.47 -29.18
CA ALA A 452 -10.11 10.92 -28.97
C ALA A 452 -11.35 11.51 -28.29
N ARG A 453 -12.55 11.00 -28.61
CA ARG A 453 -13.80 11.42 -27.97
C ARG A 453 -13.88 10.96 -26.52
N ILE A 454 -13.57 9.70 -26.25
CA ILE A 454 -13.51 9.17 -24.87
C ILE A 454 -12.52 9.98 -24.03
N GLY A 455 -11.32 10.24 -24.53
CA GLY A 455 -10.32 11.06 -23.83
C GLY A 455 -10.86 12.46 -23.50
N ARG A 456 -11.43 13.15 -24.49
CA ARG A 456 -11.97 14.51 -24.32
C ARG A 456 -13.16 14.58 -23.37
N TYR A 457 -14.10 13.64 -23.46
CA TYR A 457 -15.27 13.61 -22.58
C TYR A 457 -14.88 13.17 -21.16
N GLY A 458 -14.00 12.18 -21.03
CA GLY A 458 -13.47 11.74 -19.74
C GLY A 458 -12.82 12.87 -18.94
N GLU A 459 -12.01 13.71 -19.60
CA GLU A 459 -11.42 14.90 -18.98
C GLU A 459 -12.47 15.93 -18.52
N LYS A 460 -13.48 16.20 -19.36
CA LYS A 460 -14.56 17.14 -19.01
C LYS A 460 -15.41 16.66 -17.85
N ILE A 461 -15.70 15.35 -17.83
CA ILE A 461 -16.53 14.71 -16.81
C ILE A 461 -15.84 14.74 -15.45
N GLY A 462 -14.50 14.72 -15.41
CA GLY A 462 -13.75 14.82 -14.15
C GLY A 462 -13.76 13.54 -13.30
N GLY A 463 -14.21 12.42 -13.88
CA GLY A 463 -14.31 11.11 -13.22
C GLY A 463 -15.66 10.89 -12.59
N LEU A 464 -16.25 9.74 -12.86
CA LEU A 464 -17.58 9.35 -12.38
C LEU A 464 -17.54 7.95 -11.80
N THR A 465 -18.35 7.73 -10.76
CA THR A 465 -18.60 6.37 -10.29
C THR A 465 -19.59 5.69 -11.23
N PRO A 466 -19.46 4.39 -11.51
CA PRO A 466 -20.38 3.65 -12.39
C PRO A 466 -21.86 3.72 -11.97
N SER A 467 -22.13 3.95 -10.68
CA SER A 467 -23.48 4.23 -10.17
C SER A 467 -24.09 5.54 -10.69
N THR A 468 -23.32 6.49 -11.20
CA THR A 468 -23.87 7.69 -11.85
C THR A 468 -24.39 7.42 -13.26
N PHE A 469 -23.92 6.35 -13.90
CA PHE A 469 -24.38 5.92 -15.22
C PHE A 469 -25.67 5.09 -15.12
N LYS A 470 -25.94 4.51 -13.95
CA LYS A 470 -26.90 3.41 -13.78
C LYS A 470 -27.83 3.71 -12.61
N ARG A 471 -29.14 3.52 -12.81
CA ARG A 471 -30.13 3.73 -11.74
C ARG A 471 -30.05 2.56 -10.76
N THR A 472 -29.79 2.83 -9.48
CA THR A 472 -29.86 1.82 -8.42
C THR A 472 -31.26 1.75 -7.82
N ASP A 473 -31.67 0.54 -7.43
CA ASP A 473 -32.90 0.29 -6.67
C ASP A 473 -32.61 0.51 -5.17
N GLY A 474 -33.44 1.31 -4.48
CA GLY A 474 -33.18 1.72 -3.09
C GLY A 474 -33.03 0.58 -2.07
N GLU A 475 -33.73 -0.55 -2.24
CA GLU A 475 -33.56 -1.72 -1.36
C GLU A 475 -32.17 -2.38 -1.47
N GLN A 476 -31.50 -2.22 -2.62
CA GLN A 476 -30.15 -2.74 -2.81
C GLN A 476 -29.12 -1.85 -2.14
N ASP A 477 -29.35 -0.53 -2.13
CA ASP A 477 -28.44 0.45 -1.55
C ASP A 477 -28.30 0.27 -0.02
N GLU A 478 -29.38 -0.12 0.68
CA GLU A 478 -29.35 -0.43 2.12
C GLU A 478 -28.44 -1.63 2.43
N ARG A 479 -28.58 -2.73 1.68
CA ARG A 479 -27.71 -3.91 1.87
C ARG A 479 -26.25 -3.60 1.55
N LEU A 480 -26.02 -2.79 0.52
CA LEU A 480 -24.66 -2.37 0.14
C LEU A 480 -24.03 -1.47 1.20
N LEU A 481 -24.83 -0.65 1.87
CA LEU A 481 -24.39 0.16 2.99
C LEU A 481 -24.01 -0.72 4.20
N GLU A 482 -24.83 -1.72 4.54
CA GLU A 482 -24.51 -2.68 5.61
C GLU A 482 -23.22 -3.46 5.31
N ASP A 483 -23.07 -3.96 4.08
CA ASP A 483 -21.85 -4.65 3.64
C ASP A 483 -20.63 -3.72 3.72
N LEU A 484 -20.77 -2.46 3.31
CA LEU A 484 -19.71 -1.46 3.39
C LEU A 484 -19.34 -1.15 4.85
N GLN A 485 -20.31 -0.99 5.74
CA GLN A 485 -20.06 -0.77 7.16
C GLN A 485 -19.33 -1.96 7.79
N GLN A 486 -19.70 -3.19 7.41
CA GLN A 486 -19.01 -4.39 7.86
C GLN A 486 -17.57 -4.46 7.33
N ASP A 487 -17.34 -4.15 6.05
CA ASP A 487 -16.00 -4.07 5.46
C ASP A 487 -15.13 -3.05 6.20
N VAL A 488 -15.69 -1.87 6.47
CA VAL A 488 -15.00 -0.77 7.17
C VAL A 488 -14.72 -1.15 8.62
N ALA A 489 -15.67 -1.73 9.35
CA ALA A 489 -15.45 -2.18 10.73
C ALA A 489 -14.36 -3.24 10.82
N LYS A 490 -14.35 -4.19 9.87
CA LYS A 490 -13.30 -5.20 9.76
C LYS A 490 -11.94 -4.55 9.48
N TRP A 491 -11.89 -3.62 8.53
CA TRP A 491 -10.67 -2.90 8.18
C TRP A 491 -10.12 -2.08 9.35
N VAL A 492 -10.98 -1.40 10.13
CA VAL A 492 -10.58 -0.70 11.36
C VAL A 492 -9.96 -1.68 12.36
N GLY A 493 -10.63 -2.81 12.63
CA GLY A 493 -10.09 -3.84 13.53
C GLY A 493 -8.76 -4.45 13.05
N GLU A 494 -8.58 -4.62 11.75
CA GLU A 494 -7.28 -5.03 11.18
C GLU A 494 -6.23 -3.92 11.31
N SER A 495 -6.61 -2.66 11.16
CA SER A 495 -5.71 -1.50 11.26
C SER A 495 -5.16 -1.27 12.67
N GLU A 496 -5.93 -1.62 13.71
CA GLU A 496 -5.46 -1.61 15.09
C GLU A 496 -4.28 -2.58 15.29
N THR A 497 -4.30 -3.71 14.58
CA THR A 497 -3.15 -4.64 14.54
C THR A 497 -2.00 -4.14 13.67
N PHE A 498 -2.28 -3.24 12.72
CA PHE A 498 -1.28 -2.53 11.93
C PHE A 498 -0.52 -1.49 12.75
N SER A 499 -0.90 -1.26 14.03
CA SER A 499 -0.29 -0.28 14.93
C SER A 499 1.24 -0.33 14.86
N VAL A 500 1.75 0.60 14.05
CA VAL A 500 3.15 0.98 13.79
C VAL A 500 4.12 0.20 14.67
N ARG A 501 4.55 -1.00 14.23
CA ARG A 501 5.53 -1.88 14.92
C ARG A 501 5.79 -1.45 16.36
N TYR A 502 4.76 -1.57 17.21
CA TYR A 502 4.77 -1.03 18.57
C TYR A 502 5.96 -1.58 19.37
N ALA A 503 6.54 -2.72 18.94
CA ALA A 503 7.77 -3.29 19.48
C ALA A 503 8.99 -2.33 19.50
N LEU A 504 9.10 -1.37 18.57
CA LEU A 504 10.22 -0.40 18.55
C LEU A 504 9.94 0.83 19.41
N THR A 505 8.67 1.21 19.59
CA THR A 505 8.26 2.41 20.34
C THR A 505 7.81 2.12 21.77
N ASN A 506 7.44 0.88 22.10
CA ASN A 506 7.09 0.52 23.47
C ASN A 506 8.25 0.85 24.44
N PRO A 507 9.54 0.56 24.16
CA PRO A 507 10.64 1.03 25.00
C PRO A 507 10.80 2.56 25.01
N LEU A 508 10.40 3.26 23.94
CA LEU A 508 10.42 4.72 23.89
C LEU A 508 9.31 5.38 24.71
N PHE A 509 8.21 4.69 25.00
CA PHE A 509 7.08 5.24 25.77
C PHE A 509 6.96 4.62 27.17
N THR A 510 7.12 3.31 27.35
CA THR A 510 7.05 2.66 28.67
C THR A 510 8.34 2.77 29.49
N ARG A 511 9.50 3.00 28.87
CA ARG A 511 10.75 3.34 29.60
C ARG A 511 11.13 4.82 29.54
N ALA A 512 10.36 5.63 28.82
CA ALA A 512 10.42 7.08 28.96
C ALA A 512 9.36 7.55 29.97
N HIS A 513 9.47 7.14 31.23
CA HIS A 513 9.91 8.17 32.17
C HIS A 513 11.05 8.98 31.55
N TRP A 514 10.86 10.29 31.37
CA TRP A 514 11.90 11.25 31.02
C TRP A 514 13.00 11.35 32.10
N SER A 515 13.59 10.22 32.51
CA SER A 515 14.80 10.14 33.30
C SER A 515 15.93 9.65 32.39
N LEU A 516 16.53 10.61 31.69
CA LEU A 516 17.87 10.51 31.12
C LEU A 516 18.87 10.18 32.23
N ARG A 517 19.20 8.90 32.44
CA ARG A 517 20.37 8.48 33.25
C ARG A 517 21.14 7.29 32.67
N SER A 518 21.09 7.05 31.35
CA SER A 518 22.13 6.22 30.72
C SER A 518 22.80 6.98 29.59
N SER A 519 24.13 7.05 29.65
CA SER A 519 25.02 7.73 28.71
C SER A 519 25.06 7.11 27.31
N SER A 520 24.15 6.17 27.00
CA SER A 520 24.12 5.40 25.74
C SER A 520 22.75 5.41 25.04
N ALA A 521 21.76 6.18 25.53
CA ALA A 521 20.46 6.29 24.86
C ALA A 521 20.58 7.10 23.56
N HIS A 522 20.54 6.40 22.41
CA HIS A 522 20.48 7.02 21.09
C HIS A 522 19.05 7.48 20.81
N ARG A 523 18.85 8.77 20.55
CA ARG A 523 17.56 9.32 20.12
C ARG A 523 17.39 9.03 18.63
N TYR A 524 16.22 8.51 18.24
CA TYR A 524 15.84 8.32 16.83
C TYR A 524 14.72 9.33 16.47
N PRO A 525 15.04 10.62 16.29
CA PRO A 525 14.03 11.64 15.99
C PRO A 525 13.24 11.35 14.70
N SER A 526 13.85 10.65 13.75
CA SER A 526 13.17 10.19 12.53
C SER A 526 12.02 9.21 12.81
N GLN A 527 12.13 8.35 13.83
CA GLN A 527 11.06 7.42 14.19
C GLN A 527 9.87 8.13 14.83
N VAL A 528 10.13 9.16 15.65
CA VAL A 528 9.08 10.01 16.24
C VAL A 528 8.33 10.74 15.14
N GLN A 529 9.04 11.29 14.15
CA GLN A 529 8.41 11.92 13.00
C GLN A 529 7.53 10.93 12.24
N VAL A 530 8.04 9.74 11.90
CA VAL A 530 7.26 8.68 11.22
C VAL A 530 6.00 8.33 11.99
N TRP A 531 6.09 8.20 13.31
CA TRP A 531 4.93 7.96 14.18
C TRP A 531 3.92 9.12 14.14
N GLN A 532 4.37 10.37 14.25
CA GLN A 532 3.50 11.55 14.12
C GLN A 532 2.78 11.57 12.75
N ARG A 533 3.48 11.20 11.66
CA ARG A 533 2.85 11.08 10.34
C ARG A 533 1.76 10.02 10.33
N TRP A 534 2.03 8.86 10.93
CA TRP A 534 1.05 7.79 11.05
C TRP A 534 -0.17 8.23 11.88
N GLN A 535 0.02 8.93 13.00
CA GLN A 535 -1.10 9.46 13.78
C GLN A 535 -1.97 10.41 12.97
N LYS A 536 -1.35 11.35 12.24
CA LYS A 536 -2.07 12.26 11.34
C LYS A 536 -2.80 11.49 10.22
N THR A 537 -2.18 10.43 9.70
CA THR A 537 -2.76 9.55 8.68
C THR A 537 -4.00 8.82 9.22
N LEU A 538 -3.90 8.26 10.43
CA LEU A 538 -5.00 7.58 11.11
C LEU A 538 -6.15 8.54 11.40
N GLN A 539 -5.88 9.71 11.98
CA GLN A 539 -6.88 10.75 12.24
C GLN A 539 -7.61 11.18 10.96
N THR A 540 -6.85 11.37 9.87
CA THR A 540 -7.42 11.75 8.57
C THR A 540 -8.34 10.66 8.02
N ALA A 541 -7.94 9.39 8.12
CA ALA A 541 -8.76 8.27 7.69
C ALA A 541 -10.01 8.08 8.57
N ASP A 542 -9.87 8.28 9.89
CA ASP A 542 -10.92 8.12 10.87
C ASP A 542 -12.08 9.11 10.65
N THR A 543 -11.79 10.33 10.22
CA THR A 543 -12.84 11.29 9.82
C THR A 543 -13.75 10.74 8.74
N ILE A 544 -13.18 10.08 7.71
CA ILE A 544 -13.97 9.49 6.62
C ILE A 544 -14.72 8.26 7.13
N VAL A 545 -13.99 7.34 7.76
CA VAL A 545 -14.51 6.04 8.18
C VAL A 545 -15.58 6.17 9.27
N GLY A 546 -15.38 7.08 10.22
CA GLY A 546 -16.36 7.39 11.26
C GLY A 546 -17.70 7.84 10.68
N ASN A 547 -17.70 8.64 9.61
CA ASN A 547 -18.94 9.06 8.94
C ASN A 547 -19.68 7.88 8.29
N ILE A 548 -18.95 6.90 7.75
CA ILE A 548 -19.51 5.69 7.14
C ILE A 548 -20.12 4.77 8.21
N LEU A 549 -19.36 4.50 9.27
CA LEU A 549 -19.79 3.61 10.36
C LEU A 549 -21.06 4.12 11.05
N HIS A 550 -21.18 5.44 11.21
CA HIS A 550 -22.36 6.07 11.83
C HIS A 550 -23.42 6.52 10.81
N ASN A 551 -23.19 6.26 9.51
CA ASN A 551 -24.07 6.68 8.41
C ASN A 551 -24.51 8.15 8.46
N ARG A 552 -23.57 9.08 8.65
CA ARG A 552 -23.84 10.52 8.78
C ARG A 552 -24.11 11.17 7.43
N VAL A 553 -25.32 11.04 6.89
CA VAL A 553 -25.70 11.52 5.55
C VAL A 553 -25.48 13.03 5.37
N ASP A 554 -25.59 13.81 6.43
CA ASP A 554 -25.29 15.24 6.47
C ASP A 554 -23.82 15.56 6.21
N ALA A 555 -22.90 14.65 6.58
CA ALA A 555 -21.46 14.79 6.39
C ALA A 555 -20.95 14.34 5.00
N VAL A 556 -21.84 14.03 4.05
CA VAL A 556 -21.45 13.58 2.70
C VAL A 556 -20.62 14.63 1.95
N ALA A 557 -20.99 15.91 2.04
CA ALA A 557 -20.26 17.00 1.39
C ALA A 557 -18.85 17.16 1.99
N ASP A 558 -18.75 17.17 3.32
CA ASP A 558 -17.49 17.29 4.05
C ASP A 558 -16.58 16.10 3.76
N THR A 559 -17.13 14.89 3.70
CA THR A 559 -16.39 13.68 3.35
C THR A 559 -15.84 13.76 1.92
N ARG A 560 -16.58 14.32 0.96
CA ARG A 560 -16.06 14.56 -0.40
C ARG A 560 -14.91 15.56 -0.42
N GLN A 561 -15.02 16.64 0.34
CA GLN A 561 -13.95 17.62 0.47
C GLN A 561 -12.70 16.99 1.08
N GLU A 562 -12.85 16.17 2.12
CA GLU A 562 -11.74 15.48 2.76
C GLU A 562 -11.09 14.44 1.85
N MET A 563 -11.88 13.68 1.07
CA MET A 563 -11.35 12.78 0.05
C MET A 563 -10.52 13.53 -1.00
N GLN A 564 -11.00 14.68 -1.49
CA GLN A 564 -10.24 15.52 -2.42
C GLN A 564 -8.94 16.04 -1.79
N ARG A 565 -8.98 16.45 -0.51
CA ARG A 565 -7.79 16.86 0.25
C ARG A 565 -6.77 15.73 0.31
N ILE A 566 -7.20 14.51 0.67
CA ILE A 566 -6.33 13.32 0.71
C ILE A 566 -5.77 13.01 -0.67
N ALA A 567 -6.61 13.01 -1.71
CA ALA A 567 -6.18 12.75 -3.08
C ALA A 567 -5.09 13.74 -3.52
N SER A 568 -5.19 15.02 -3.13
CA SER A 568 -4.16 16.02 -3.39
C SER A 568 -2.84 15.70 -2.67
N ILE A 569 -2.90 15.30 -1.40
CA ILE A 569 -1.72 14.93 -0.59
C ILE A 569 -1.02 13.70 -1.18
N VAL A 570 -1.83 12.72 -1.61
CA VAL A 570 -1.37 11.45 -2.17
C VAL A 570 -0.82 11.60 -3.60
N SER A 571 -1.36 12.54 -4.37
CA SER A 571 -0.96 12.78 -5.77
C SER A 571 0.21 13.75 -5.90
N GLN A 572 0.50 14.56 -4.88
CA GLN A 572 1.64 15.46 -4.91
C GLN A 572 2.93 14.67 -5.12
N ASP A 573 3.57 14.97 -6.26
CA ASP A 573 4.72 14.27 -6.80
C ASP A 573 5.83 14.13 -5.74
N ARG A 574 6.49 12.97 -5.68
CA ARG A 574 7.47 12.55 -4.64
C ARG A 574 8.61 13.57 -4.42
N ARG A 575 8.76 14.53 -5.32
CA ARG A 575 9.84 15.53 -5.35
C ARG A 575 9.48 16.87 -4.70
N VAL A 576 8.19 17.19 -4.56
CA VAL A 576 7.73 18.52 -4.10
C VAL A 576 7.07 18.48 -2.72
N SER A 577 6.57 17.32 -2.29
CA SER A 577 5.98 17.21 -0.96
C SER A 577 7.04 17.39 0.13
N ALA A 578 6.81 18.35 1.03
CA ALA A 578 7.63 18.60 2.22
C ALA A 578 7.62 17.40 3.21
N MET A 579 6.76 16.40 2.97
CA MET A 579 6.55 15.25 3.85
C MET A 579 6.68 13.95 3.05
N PRO A 580 7.84 13.26 3.07
CA PRO A 580 7.98 11.97 2.41
C PRO A 580 7.06 10.96 3.10
N MET A 581 6.03 10.54 2.39
CA MET A 581 5.02 9.60 2.86
C MET A 581 5.42 8.18 2.48
N ASP A 582 5.32 7.26 3.43
CA ASP A 582 5.56 5.83 3.15
C ASP A 582 4.45 5.28 2.24
N ASN A 583 4.77 4.30 1.40
CA ASN A 583 3.79 3.66 0.53
C ASN A 583 2.67 3.01 1.35
N ASP A 584 2.98 2.50 2.56
CA ASP A 584 1.97 1.91 3.45
C ASP A 584 0.94 2.95 3.93
N MET A 585 1.40 4.14 4.33
CA MET A 585 0.50 5.25 4.70
C MET A 585 -0.35 5.69 3.52
N ARG A 586 0.25 5.77 2.32
CA ARG A 586 -0.43 6.13 1.09
C ARG A 586 -1.56 5.12 0.78
N ASN A 587 -1.25 3.83 0.83
CA ASN A 587 -2.21 2.76 0.59
C ASN A 587 -3.35 2.78 1.63
N PHE A 588 -3.02 3.04 2.89
CA PHE A 588 -4.00 3.16 3.97
C PHE A 588 -5.00 4.31 3.72
N LEU A 589 -4.51 5.49 3.34
CA LEU A 589 -5.40 6.61 2.98
C LEU A 589 -6.22 6.34 1.72
N LEU A 590 -5.64 5.73 0.69
CA LEU A 590 -6.37 5.37 -0.52
C LEU A 590 -7.48 4.34 -0.24
N GLN A 591 -7.28 3.42 0.71
CA GLN A 591 -8.32 2.52 1.19
C GLN A 591 -9.47 3.28 1.86
N ALA A 592 -9.17 4.22 2.77
CA ALA A 592 -10.18 5.06 3.40
C ALA A 592 -10.96 5.90 2.37
N VAL A 593 -10.28 6.50 1.39
CA VAL A 593 -10.91 7.23 0.28
C VAL A 593 -11.80 6.31 -0.54
N THR A 594 -11.37 5.08 -0.83
CA THR A 594 -12.19 4.11 -1.57
C THR A 594 -13.49 3.79 -0.83
N PHE A 595 -13.44 3.62 0.50
CA PHE A 595 -14.64 3.46 1.32
C PHE A 595 -15.53 4.70 1.29
N GLY A 596 -14.94 5.89 1.40
CA GLY A 596 -15.66 7.16 1.26
C GLY A 596 -16.34 7.30 -0.10
N GLN A 597 -15.69 6.85 -1.18
CA GLN A 597 -16.26 6.87 -2.53
C GLN A 597 -17.43 5.90 -2.67
N ARG A 598 -17.30 4.67 -2.15
CA ARG A 598 -18.42 3.72 -2.08
C ARG A 598 -19.60 4.33 -1.32
N TRP A 599 -19.37 4.88 -0.13
CA TRP A 599 -20.41 5.48 0.70
C TRP A 599 -21.07 6.70 0.05
N THR A 600 -20.26 7.65 -0.45
CA THR A 600 -20.78 8.83 -1.14
C THR A 600 -21.46 8.52 -2.46
N SER A 601 -21.17 7.37 -3.09
CA SER A 601 -21.88 6.89 -4.28
C SER A 601 -23.27 6.35 -3.94
N LEU A 602 -23.45 5.74 -2.76
CA LEU A 602 -24.75 5.28 -2.26
C LEU A 602 -25.65 6.46 -1.88
N HIS A 603 -25.10 7.51 -1.26
CA HIS A 603 -25.87 8.69 -0.85
C HIS A 603 -25.92 9.82 -1.90
N GLY A 604 -25.01 9.79 -2.88
CA GLY A 604 -24.83 10.86 -3.86
C GLY A 604 -25.69 10.77 -5.12
N GLY A 605 -26.28 9.61 -5.41
CA GLY A 605 -27.11 9.40 -6.61
C GLY A 605 -28.48 10.08 -6.60
N HIS A 606 -28.86 10.74 -5.51
CA HIS A 606 -30.22 11.23 -5.29
C HIS A 606 -30.44 12.73 -5.56
N SER A 607 -29.44 13.47 -6.04
CA SER A 607 -29.68 14.83 -6.54
C SER A 607 -30.32 14.76 -7.94
N ASP A 608 -31.66 14.65 -7.96
CA ASP A 608 -32.57 14.95 -9.07
C ASP A 608 -32.30 14.30 -10.44
N GLY A 609 -31.79 13.06 -10.52
CA GLY A 609 -31.76 12.27 -11.76
C GLY A 609 -31.11 12.97 -12.97
N PHE A 610 -30.33 14.01 -12.74
CA PHE A 610 -29.75 14.85 -13.77
C PHE A 610 -28.48 14.17 -14.26
N ILE A 611 -28.60 13.45 -15.37
CA ILE A 611 -27.46 12.94 -16.11
C ILE A 611 -26.76 14.16 -16.73
N PRO A 612 -25.44 14.39 -16.47
CA PRO A 612 -24.71 15.47 -17.12
C PRO A 612 -24.83 15.38 -18.64
N LEU A 613 -25.00 16.52 -19.32
CA LEU A 613 -25.14 16.56 -20.78
C LEU A 613 -23.94 15.89 -21.47
N GLU A 614 -22.74 16.09 -20.94
CA GLU A 614 -21.50 15.49 -21.41
C GLU A 614 -21.53 13.95 -21.35
N LEU A 615 -22.25 13.38 -20.37
CA LEU A 615 -22.40 11.94 -20.24
C LEU A 615 -23.34 11.37 -21.30
N GLN A 616 -24.44 12.10 -21.58
CA GLN A 616 -25.37 11.72 -22.63
C GLN A 616 -24.70 11.79 -24.01
N GLU A 617 -23.94 12.86 -24.28
CA GLU A 617 -23.15 12.97 -25.50
C GLU A 617 -22.11 11.85 -25.64
N LEU A 618 -21.43 11.48 -24.55
CA LEU A 618 -20.48 10.37 -24.54
C LEU A 618 -21.17 9.05 -24.88
N ARG A 619 -22.35 8.79 -24.29
CA ARG A 619 -23.14 7.59 -24.56
C ARG A 619 -23.54 7.51 -26.04
N ASP A 620 -24.07 8.60 -26.59
CA ASP A 620 -24.49 8.65 -28.00
C ASP A 620 -23.30 8.42 -28.96
N GLU A 621 -22.12 8.98 -28.64
CA GLU A 621 -20.89 8.76 -29.43
C GLU A 621 -20.36 7.33 -29.30
N ILE A 622 -20.43 6.71 -28.12
CA ILE A 622 -20.06 5.31 -27.94
C ILE A 622 -21.00 4.42 -28.76
N GLU A 623 -22.32 4.58 -28.60
CA GLU A 623 -23.33 3.75 -29.25
C GLU A 623 -23.28 3.85 -30.78
N SER A 624 -23.12 5.07 -31.32
CA SER A 624 -23.09 5.28 -32.77
C SER A 624 -21.84 4.75 -33.48
N ARG A 625 -20.72 4.59 -32.76
CA ARG A 625 -19.42 4.19 -33.34
C ARG A 625 -19.00 2.77 -33.01
N HIS A 626 -19.48 2.20 -31.91
CA HIS A 626 -18.98 0.94 -31.36
C HIS A 626 -18.87 -0.16 -32.42
N ASP A 627 -19.95 -0.48 -33.14
CA ASP A 627 -19.96 -1.58 -34.11
C ASP A 627 -19.00 -1.34 -35.29
N LEU A 628 -18.83 -0.08 -35.73
CA LEU A 628 -17.90 0.29 -36.79
C LEU A 628 -16.45 0.09 -36.36
N VAL A 629 -16.11 0.46 -35.12
CA VAL A 629 -14.77 0.26 -34.55
C VAL A 629 -14.46 -1.23 -34.39
N ILE A 630 -15.41 -2.01 -33.90
CA ILE A 630 -15.27 -3.47 -33.80
C ILE A 630 -15.01 -4.09 -35.19
N GLN A 631 -15.66 -3.58 -36.24
CA GLN A 631 -15.41 -4.02 -37.60
C GLN A 631 -13.99 -3.63 -38.09
N GLU A 632 -13.57 -2.37 -37.92
CA GLU A 632 -12.20 -1.92 -38.27
C GLU A 632 -11.12 -2.79 -37.59
N LEU A 633 -11.34 -3.14 -36.32
CA LEU A 633 -10.44 -3.99 -35.54
C LEU A 633 -10.38 -5.43 -36.06
N LYS A 634 -11.53 -6.01 -36.45
CA LYS A 634 -11.57 -7.34 -37.08
C LYS A 634 -10.82 -7.34 -38.42
N ASP A 635 -11.06 -6.31 -39.25
CA ASP A 635 -10.36 -6.15 -40.53
C ASP A 635 -8.84 -5.96 -40.35
N LEU A 636 -8.41 -5.32 -39.26
CA LEU A 636 -7.00 -5.22 -38.88
C LEU A 636 -6.42 -6.58 -38.49
N ALA A 637 -7.14 -7.36 -37.67
CA ALA A 637 -6.71 -8.70 -37.25
C ALA A 637 -6.62 -9.69 -38.42
N GLU A 638 -7.44 -9.53 -39.46
CA GLU A 638 -7.35 -10.33 -40.69
C GLU A 638 -6.13 -9.97 -41.55
N ARG A 639 -5.78 -8.68 -41.62
CA ARG A 639 -4.61 -8.20 -42.37
C ARG A 639 -3.28 -8.53 -41.71
N TYR A 640 -3.24 -8.53 -40.38
CA TYR A 640 -2.08 -8.89 -39.58
C TYR A 640 -2.33 -10.25 -38.90
N PRO A 641 -2.09 -11.38 -39.59
CA PRO A 641 -2.35 -12.72 -39.05
C PRO A 641 -1.36 -13.14 -37.94
N VAL A 642 -0.57 -12.20 -37.43
CA VAL A 642 0.40 -12.37 -36.36
C VAL A 642 -0.33 -12.42 -35.01
N ASN A 643 -0.05 -13.44 -34.19
CA ASN A 643 -0.79 -13.71 -32.96
C ASN A 643 -0.77 -12.54 -31.99
N GLU A 644 0.32 -11.78 -31.93
CA GLU A 644 0.44 -10.61 -31.05
C GLU A 644 -0.55 -9.51 -31.38
N VAL A 645 -0.66 -9.15 -32.67
CA VAL A 645 -1.62 -8.13 -33.11
C VAL A 645 -3.04 -8.61 -32.87
N ARG A 646 -3.35 -9.88 -33.21
CA ARG A 646 -4.68 -10.46 -32.96
C ARG A 646 -5.05 -10.49 -31.48
N SER A 647 -4.10 -10.78 -30.60
CA SER A 647 -4.31 -10.79 -29.15
C SER A 647 -4.55 -9.38 -28.62
N ALA A 648 -3.76 -8.40 -29.07
CA ALA A 648 -3.95 -6.99 -28.69
C ALA A 648 -5.29 -6.44 -29.21
N VAL A 649 -5.70 -6.80 -30.43
CA VAL A 649 -7.04 -6.51 -30.97
C VAL A 649 -8.12 -7.14 -30.08
N GLY A 650 -7.99 -8.41 -29.69
CA GLY A 650 -8.93 -9.06 -28.79
C GLY A 650 -9.07 -8.35 -27.45
N CYS A 651 -7.95 -7.94 -26.84
CA CYS A 651 -7.93 -7.17 -25.59
C CYS A 651 -8.62 -5.80 -25.75
N LEU A 652 -8.44 -5.14 -26.89
CA LEU A 652 -9.06 -3.85 -27.18
C LEU A 652 -10.56 -3.96 -27.43
N ILE A 653 -11.01 -5.02 -28.11
CA ILE A 653 -12.43 -5.33 -28.29
C ILE A 653 -13.09 -5.54 -26.92
N LEU A 654 -12.49 -6.36 -26.05
CA LEU A 654 -12.99 -6.58 -24.68
C LEU A 654 -13.06 -5.27 -23.88
N ALA A 655 -12.05 -4.41 -23.98
CA ALA A 655 -12.07 -3.11 -23.31
C ALA A 655 -13.17 -2.18 -23.86
N MET A 656 -13.49 -2.24 -25.15
CA MET A 656 -14.59 -1.48 -25.75
C MET A 656 -15.95 -2.00 -25.32
N GLU A 657 -16.11 -3.32 -25.21
CA GLU A 657 -17.31 -3.94 -24.63
C GLU A 657 -17.50 -3.48 -23.19
N GLN A 658 -16.44 -3.47 -22.38
CA GLN A 658 -16.49 -2.95 -21.00
C GLN A 658 -16.88 -1.46 -20.93
N VAL A 659 -16.36 -0.63 -21.85
CA VAL A 659 -16.75 0.79 -21.95
C VAL A 659 -18.21 0.95 -22.37
N ARG A 660 -18.71 0.10 -23.27
CA ARG A 660 -20.12 0.08 -23.66
C ARG A 660 -20.99 -0.32 -22.47
N ASP A 661 -20.64 -1.41 -21.78
CA ASP A 661 -21.34 -1.92 -20.59
C ASP A 661 -21.33 -0.91 -19.43
N LEU A 662 -20.31 -0.05 -19.36
CA LEU A 662 -20.23 1.03 -18.38
C LEU A 662 -21.33 2.09 -18.59
N VAL A 663 -21.60 2.46 -19.85
CA VAL A 663 -22.60 3.48 -20.21
C VAL A 663 -23.99 2.92 -20.48
N ASP A 664 -24.12 1.60 -20.57
CA ASP A 664 -25.39 0.92 -20.79
C ASP A 664 -26.23 0.92 -19.49
N PRO A 665 -27.44 1.51 -19.49
CA PRO A 665 -28.32 1.53 -18.32
C PRO A 665 -28.91 0.16 -17.97
N ASP A 666 -28.96 -0.78 -18.91
CA ASP A 666 -29.56 -2.10 -18.71
C ASP A 666 -28.58 -3.09 -18.06
N VAL A 667 -27.28 -2.80 -18.10
CA VAL A 667 -26.24 -3.60 -17.44
C VAL A 667 -26.13 -3.13 -15.99
N PRO A 668 -26.20 -4.02 -14.98
CA PRO A 668 -26.06 -3.61 -13.57
C PRO A 668 -24.68 -3.00 -13.29
N ALA A 669 -24.60 -2.08 -12.33
CA ALA A 669 -23.32 -1.51 -11.91
C ALA A 669 -22.49 -2.58 -11.18
N GLU A 670 -21.21 -2.68 -11.53
CA GLU A 670 -20.24 -3.39 -10.70
C GLU A 670 -20.19 -2.75 -9.31
N ARG A 671 -20.05 -3.57 -8.27
CA ARG A 671 -20.38 -3.16 -6.88
C ARG A 671 -19.16 -2.81 -6.03
N SER A 672 -18.00 -3.36 -6.39
CA SER A 672 -16.76 -3.15 -5.65
C SER A 672 -15.57 -3.19 -6.59
N GLU A 673 -14.60 -2.33 -6.29
CA GLU A 673 -13.30 -2.39 -6.92
C GLU A 673 -12.49 -3.53 -6.28
N PRO A 674 -12.03 -4.53 -7.05
CA PRO A 674 -11.23 -5.63 -6.51
C PRO A 674 -9.85 -5.15 -6.07
N ASN A 675 -9.25 -5.86 -5.11
CA ASN A 675 -7.91 -5.55 -4.64
C ASN A 675 -6.87 -5.87 -5.73
N ALA A 676 -5.98 -4.93 -6.04
CA ALA A 676 -4.90 -5.11 -7.01
C ALA A 676 -4.06 -6.38 -6.74
N ARG A 677 -3.81 -6.69 -5.46
CA ARG A 677 -3.02 -7.86 -5.06
C ARG A 677 -3.73 -9.16 -5.42
N GLU A 678 -5.04 -9.21 -5.24
CA GLU A 678 -5.84 -10.39 -5.58
C GLU A 678 -5.84 -10.61 -7.09
N LEU A 679 -6.06 -9.55 -7.88
CA LEU A 679 -6.06 -9.64 -9.33
C LEU A 679 -4.74 -10.14 -9.93
N LEU A 680 -3.61 -9.73 -9.35
CA LEU A 680 -2.29 -10.05 -9.89
C LEU A 680 -1.72 -11.36 -9.31
N HIS A 681 -2.01 -11.66 -8.05
CA HIS A 681 -1.31 -12.72 -7.30
C HIS A 681 -2.20 -13.91 -6.90
N ALA A 682 -3.53 -13.75 -6.86
CA ALA A 682 -4.40 -14.81 -6.33
C ALA A 682 -4.23 -16.14 -7.07
N GLU A 683 -4.11 -16.10 -8.40
CA GLU A 683 -3.96 -17.32 -9.19
C GLU A 683 -2.73 -18.15 -8.80
N LEU A 684 -1.63 -17.50 -8.39
CA LEU A 684 -0.42 -18.19 -7.94
C LEU A 684 -0.67 -18.99 -6.65
N LEU A 685 -1.61 -18.57 -5.80
CA LEU A 685 -1.96 -19.29 -4.58
C LEU A 685 -2.46 -20.70 -4.90
N ARG A 686 -2.98 -20.97 -6.11
CA ARG A 686 -3.35 -22.34 -6.50
C ARG A 686 -2.18 -23.28 -6.69
N ILE A 687 -0.94 -22.77 -6.69
CA ILE A 687 0.28 -23.57 -6.80
C ILE A 687 0.77 -23.86 -5.38
N PRO A 688 0.53 -25.07 -4.83
CA PRO A 688 0.78 -25.35 -3.41
C PRO A 688 2.27 -25.42 -3.06
N THR A 689 3.17 -25.45 -4.05
CA THR A 689 4.62 -25.45 -3.87
C THR A 689 5.22 -24.05 -3.78
N LEU A 690 4.43 -22.99 -3.98
CA LEU A 690 4.91 -21.62 -3.86
C LEU A 690 4.67 -21.08 -2.45
N GLU A 691 5.72 -20.50 -1.87
CA GLU A 691 5.64 -19.75 -0.63
C GLU A 691 5.44 -18.26 -0.94
N PHE A 692 4.69 -17.56 -0.08
CA PHE A 692 4.32 -16.17 -0.31
C PHE A 692 4.62 -15.33 0.91
N SER A 693 5.19 -14.16 0.68
CA SER A 693 5.38 -13.13 1.70
C SER A 693 4.03 -12.60 2.21
N ALA A 694 4.08 -11.80 3.28
CA ALA A 694 2.91 -11.07 3.79
C ALA A 694 2.27 -10.14 2.73
N THR A 695 3.05 -9.69 1.74
CA THR A 695 2.58 -8.82 0.64
C THR A 695 2.10 -9.59 -0.59
N TRP A 696 1.90 -10.90 -0.48
CA TRP A 696 1.46 -11.80 -1.57
C TRP A 696 2.47 -11.90 -2.73
N VAL A 697 3.74 -11.62 -2.45
CA VAL A 697 4.82 -11.79 -3.43
C VAL A 697 5.41 -13.19 -3.25
N PRO A 698 5.58 -13.98 -4.32
CA PRO A 698 6.20 -15.30 -4.22
C PRO A 698 7.67 -15.17 -3.76
N GLU A 699 8.08 -16.00 -2.81
CA GLU A 699 9.42 -16.02 -2.22
C GLU A 699 10.35 -17.02 -2.95
N CYS A 700 10.35 -16.97 -4.28
CA CYS A 700 11.25 -17.79 -5.11
C CYS A 700 11.93 -16.94 -6.18
N ASP A 701 12.99 -17.48 -6.77
CA ASP A 701 13.65 -16.84 -7.91
C ASP A 701 12.75 -16.84 -9.17
N PRO A 702 12.99 -15.94 -10.13
CA PRO A 702 12.16 -15.81 -11.33
C PRO A 702 12.10 -17.06 -12.22
N GLU A 703 13.19 -17.84 -12.27
CA GLU A 703 13.29 -19.05 -13.08
C GLU A 703 12.41 -20.15 -12.49
N THR A 704 12.56 -20.41 -11.18
CA THR A 704 11.70 -21.31 -10.42
C THR A 704 10.22 -20.90 -10.52
N LEU A 705 9.90 -19.60 -10.41
CA LEU A 705 8.53 -19.13 -10.57
C LEU A 705 7.97 -19.48 -11.95
N THR A 706 8.77 -19.30 -13.00
CA THR A 706 8.39 -19.61 -14.37
C THR A 706 8.14 -21.10 -14.53
N ASP A 707 9.03 -21.96 -14.00
CA ASP A 707 8.86 -23.42 -14.02
C ASP A 707 7.56 -23.85 -13.35
N ARG A 708 7.30 -23.34 -12.13
CA ARG A 708 6.09 -23.69 -11.38
C ARG A 708 4.82 -23.25 -12.09
N ILE A 709 4.81 -22.08 -12.72
CA ILE A 709 3.65 -21.62 -13.51
C ILE A 709 3.46 -22.54 -14.72
N VAL A 710 4.51 -22.84 -15.48
CA VAL A 710 4.41 -23.68 -16.68
C VAL A 710 3.98 -25.12 -16.31
N GLU A 711 4.56 -25.73 -15.27
CA GLU A 711 4.15 -27.02 -14.73
C GLU A 711 2.67 -27.05 -14.33
N TYR A 712 2.22 -25.99 -13.64
CA TYR A 712 0.82 -25.84 -13.23
C TYR A 712 -0.14 -25.73 -14.42
N LEU A 713 0.27 -25.07 -15.51
CA LEU A 713 -0.55 -24.91 -16.71
C LEU A 713 -0.82 -26.23 -17.45
N VAL A 714 0.09 -27.19 -17.32
CA VAL A 714 0.02 -28.53 -17.94
C VAL A 714 -0.65 -29.54 -17.01
N SER A 715 -0.61 -29.31 -15.70
CA SER A 715 -1.18 -30.21 -14.70
C SER A 715 -2.70 -30.01 -14.54
N PRO A 716 -3.44 -31.03 -14.04
CA PRO A 716 -4.82 -30.85 -13.60
C PRO A 716 -4.91 -29.73 -12.55
N ARG A 717 -5.81 -28.77 -12.76
CA ARG A 717 -5.88 -27.57 -11.93
C ARG A 717 -6.74 -27.83 -10.69
N PRO A 718 -6.20 -27.66 -9.48
CA PRO A 718 -7.00 -27.79 -8.28
C PRO A 718 -8.07 -26.69 -8.23
N SER A 719 -9.27 -27.06 -7.78
CA SER A 719 -10.25 -26.08 -7.32
C SER A 719 -9.67 -25.27 -6.16
N TRP A 720 -10.22 -24.09 -5.85
CA TRP A 720 -9.73 -23.28 -4.73
C TRP A 720 -9.75 -24.04 -3.39
N MET A 721 -10.76 -24.87 -3.16
CA MET A 721 -10.84 -25.72 -1.97
C MET A 721 -9.72 -26.77 -1.94
N THR A 722 -9.48 -27.41 -3.08
CA THR A 722 -8.40 -28.40 -3.22
C THR A 722 -7.02 -27.73 -3.05
N ALA A 723 -6.86 -26.51 -3.55
CA ALA A 723 -5.63 -25.73 -3.36
C ALA A 723 -5.36 -25.43 -1.87
N ILE A 724 -6.38 -25.04 -1.10
CA ILE A 724 -6.27 -24.86 0.35
C ILE A 724 -5.84 -26.17 1.03
N GLN A 725 -6.46 -27.29 0.67
CA GLN A 725 -6.08 -28.59 1.23
C GLN A 725 -4.63 -28.97 0.91
N LEU A 726 -4.21 -28.79 -0.34
CA LEU A 726 -2.83 -29.06 -0.76
C LEU A 726 -1.82 -28.12 -0.08
N GLN A 727 -2.18 -26.85 0.14
CA GLN A 727 -1.35 -25.91 0.89
C GLN A 727 -1.21 -26.33 2.36
N LEU A 728 -2.31 -26.74 3.01
CA LEU A 728 -2.28 -27.24 4.37
C LEU A 728 -1.46 -28.53 4.47
N ALA A 729 -1.60 -29.46 3.52
CA ALA A 729 -0.78 -30.67 3.46
C ALA A 729 0.73 -30.38 3.30
N ASN A 730 1.08 -29.23 2.72
CA ASN A 730 2.45 -28.74 2.59
C ASN A 730 2.88 -27.80 3.74
N ASP A 731 2.13 -27.75 4.84
CA ASP A 731 2.36 -26.85 5.99
C ASP A 731 2.41 -25.36 5.64
N ASN A 732 1.80 -24.96 4.53
CA ASN A 732 1.75 -23.58 4.05
C ASN A 732 0.48 -22.86 4.52
N LEU A 733 0.35 -22.72 5.84
CA LEU A 733 -0.82 -22.09 6.49
C LEU A 733 -1.06 -20.66 6.00
N ASP A 734 0.00 -19.87 5.81
CA ASP A 734 -0.11 -18.48 5.37
C ASP A 734 -0.78 -18.37 3.99
N SER A 735 -0.47 -19.29 3.06
CA SER A 735 -1.09 -19.28 1.73
C SER A 735 -2.52 -19.78 1.77
N ALA A 736 -2.83 -20.73 2.65
CA ALA A 736 -4.20 -21.19 2.91
C ALA A 736 -5.09 -20.07 3.46
N GLU A 737 -4.57 -19.29 4.42
CA GLU A 737 -5.25 -18.12 4.96
C GLU A 737 -5.51 -17.05 3.88
N LYS A 738 -4.48 -16.71 3.08
CA LYS A 738 -4.61 -15.77 1.96
C LYS A 738 -5.63 -16.25 0.92
N THR A 739 -5.64 -17.55 0.63
CA THR A 739 -6.62 -18.13 -0.29
C THR A 739 -8.03 -17.97 0.29
N SER A 740 -8.23 -18.29 1.57
CA SER A 740 -9.54 -18.17 2.24
C SER A 740 -10.10 -16.74 2.30
N SER A 741 -9.26 -15.71 2.19
CA SER A 741 -9.70 -14.32 2.16
C SER A 741 -10.19 -13.86 0.79
N LEU A 742 -10.02 -14.66 -0.27
CA LEU A 742 -10.40 -14.28 -1.63
C LEU A 742 -11.92 -14.07 -1.78
N PRO A 743 -12.34 -13.13 -2.64
CA PRO A 743 -13.74 -12.80 -2.85
C PRO A 743 -14.53 -13.93 -3.53
N VAL A 744 -13.84 -14.93 -4.09
CA VAL A 744 -14.46 -16.11 -4.74
C VAL A 744 -15.31 -16.95 -3.79
N PHE A 745 -15.02 -16.90 -2.48
CA PHE A 745 -15.77 -17.63 -1.48
C PHE A 745 -16.96 -16.80 -0.99
N THR A 746 -18.11 -17.46 -0.83
CA THR A 746 -19.28 -16.89 -0.16
C THR A 746 -18.98 -16.63 1.31
N ARG A 747 -19.78 -15.76 1.97
CA ARG A 747 -19.63 -15.45 3.40
C ARG A 747 -19.67 -16.72 4.26
N LEU A 748 -20.58 -17.65 3.95
CA LEU A 748 -20.72 -18.92 4.68
C LEU A 748 -19.48 -19.80 4.50
N GLU A 749 -19.00 -19.97 3.26
CA GLU A 749 -17.78 -20.74 2.98
C GLU A 749 -16.56 -20.15 3.67
N ARG A 750 -16.40 -18.82 3.67
CA ARG A 750 -15.31 -18.15 4.39
C ARG A 750 -15.35 -18.44 5.89
N GLN A 751 -16.53 -18.40 6.51
CA GLN A 751 -16.67 -18.74 7.94
C GLN A 751 -16.31 -20.20 8.21
N GLN A 752 -16.74 -21.13 7.35
CA GLN A 752 -16.39 -22.55 7.46
C GLN A 752 -14.88 -22.76 7.30
N LEU A 753 -14.27 -22.14 6.28
CA LEU A 753 -12.81 -22.17 6.05
C LEU A 753 -12.04 -21.60 7.24
N GLN A 754 -12.49 -20.49 7.82
CA GLN A 754 -11.86 -19.91 9.00
C GLN A 754 -11.89 -20.86 10.20
N LYS A 755 -12.99 -21.60 10.40
CA LYS A 755 -13.07 -22.65 11.45
C LYS A 755 -12.06 -23.77 11.19
N VAL A 756 -11.94 -24.23 9.94
CA VAL A 756 -10.98 -25.27 9.56
C VAL A 756 -9.53 -24.80 9.78
N LEU A 757 -9.20 -23.59 9.35
CA LEU A 757 -7.88 -23.00 9.53
C LEU A 757 -7.55 -22.79 11.01
N ALA A 758 -8.51 -22.36 11.83
CA ALA A 758 -8.33 -22.25 13.27
C ALA A 758 -8.08 -23.62 13.94
N LYS A 759 -8.81 -24.67 13.52
CA LYS A 759 -8.59 -26.05 13.98
C LYS A 759 -7.18 -26.53 13.60
N TYR A 760 -6.76 -26.33 12.36
CA TYR A 760 -5.43 -26.71 11.88
C TYR A 760 -4.32 -25.96 12.63
N ARG A 761 -4.46 -24.64 12.80
CA ARG A 761 -3.51 -23.82 13.55
C ARG A 761 -3.35 -24.34 14.99
N LYS A 762 -4.46 -24.67 15.64
CA LYS A 762 -4.43 -25.26 17.00
C LYS A 762 -3.72 -26.61 17.02
N GLN A 763 -4.00 -27.48 16.04
CA GLN A 763 -3.32 -28.78 15.91
C GLN A 763 -1.81 -28.61 15.76
N GLN A 764 -1.35 -27.76 14.84
CA GLN A 764 0.08 -27.45 14.69
C GLN A 764 0.69 -26.88 15.98
N GLN A 765 -0.02 -25.97 16.65
CA GLN A 765 0.44 -25.41 17.92
C GLN A 765 0.59 -26.50 18.99
N ASP A 766 -0.38 -27.41 19.10
CA ASP A 766 -0.36 -28.53 20.05
C ASP A 766 0.78 -29.52 19.74
N GLU A 767 1.04 -29.82 18.46
CA GLU A 767 2.16 -30.64 18.02
C GLU A 767 3.51 -30.02 18.37
N ILE A 768 3.67 -28.71 18.13
CA ILE A 768 4.91 -28.01 18.46
C ILE A 768 5.10 -27.91 19.98
N TRP A 769 4.02 -27.72 20.75
CA TRP A 769 4.08 -27.80 22.21
C TRP A 769 4.52 -29.17 22.71
N LYS A 770 4.01 -30.24 22.09
CA LYS A 770 4.46 -31.61 22.37
C LYS A 770 5.94 -31.77 22.05
N ASP A 771 6.38 -31.29 20.90
CA ASP A 771 7.77 -31.38 20.46
C ASP A 771 8.73 -30.61 21.39
N LEU A 772 8.29 -29.46 21.89
CA LEU A 772 9.01 -28.64 22.85
C LEU A 772 9.18 -29.37 24.18
N ARG A 773 8.11 -29.99 24.71
CA ARG A 773 8.18 -30.80 25.94
C ARG A 773 9.11 -32.00 25.78
N GLU A 774 9.02 -32.71 24.67
CA GLU A 774 9.92 -33.83 24.38
C GLU A 774 11.39 -33.37 24.31
N THR A 775 11.67 -32.23 23.67
CA THR A 775 13.03 -31.66 23.60
C THR A 775 13.55 -31.27 24.99
N GLU A 776 12.69 -30.73 25.85
CA GLU A 776 13.02 -30.44 27.26
C GLU A 776 13.38 -31.73 28.01
N THR A 777 12.62 -32.81 27.84
CA THR A 777 12.96 -34.11 28.44
C THR A 777 14.30 -34.66 27.94
N MET A 778 14.64 -34.47 26.65
CA MET A 778 15.93 -34.88 26.10
C MET A 778 17.09 -34.11 26.75
N ILE A 779 16.93 -32.80 26.97
CA ILE A 779 17.93 -31.97 27.65
C ILE A 779 18.11 -32.43 29.10
N GLU A 780 17.02 -32.69 29.82
CA GLU A 780 17.09 -33.21 31.18
C GLU A 780 17.77 -34.57 31.27
N GLN A 781 17.45 -35.50 30.37
CA GLN A 781 18.08 -36.82 30.33
C GLN A 781 19.58 -36.72 30.02
N ALA A 782 19.96 -35.91 29.03
CA ALA A 782 21.37 -35.68 28.70
C ALA A 782 22.13 -34.99 29.85
N SER A 783 21.48 -34.07 30.56
CA SER A 783 22.03 -33.46 31.78
C SER A 783 22.23 -34.49 32.90
N ARG A 784 21.28 -35.41 33.13
CA ARG A 784 21.41 -36.50 34.12
C ARG A 784 22.56 -37.46 33.78
N MET A 785 22.79 -37.69 32.48
CA MET A 785 23.92 -38.49 31.99
C MET A 785 25.25 -37.73 31.97
N GLN A 786 25.29 -36.47 32.45
CA GLN A 786 26.46 -35.59 32.44
C GLN A 786 27.07 -35.36 31.03
N ILE A 787 26.25 -35.49 29.98
CA ILE A 787 26.64 -35.24 28.58
C ILE A 787 26.80 -33.73 28.34
N PHE A 788 26.04 -32.91 29.07
CA PHE A 788 26.03 -31.45 28.96
C PHE A 788 26.67 -30.78 30.17
N SER A 789 27.42 -29.71 29.92
CA SER A 789 27.81 -28.79 30.98
C SER A 789 26.60 -27.96 31.43
N GLU A 790 26.66 -27.38 32.63
CA GLU A 790 25.61 -26.47 33.11
C GLU A 790 25.41 -25.27 32.18
N GLN A 791 26.48 -24.79 31.55
CA GLN A 791 26.43 -23.69 30.59
C GLN A 791 25.64 -24.08 29.32
N ASP A 792 25.84 -25.29 28.81
CA ASP A 792 25.11 -25.79 27.65
C ASP A 792 23.62 -25.98 27.97
N ARG A 793 23.32 -26.52 29.16
CA ARG A 793 21.93 -26.66 29.64
C ARG A 793 21.24 -25.30 29.71
N ALA A 794 21.90 -24.29 30.29
CA ALA A 794 21.35 -22.94 30.36
C ALA A 794 21.14 -22.34 28.96
N GLY A 795 22.08 -22.56 28.02
CA GLY A 795 21.97 -22.12 26.63
C GLY A 795 20.79 -22.74 25.89
N PHE A 796 20.57 -24.05 26.04
CA PHE A 796 19.42 -24.73 25.45
C PHE A 796 18.09 -24.31 26.09
N ALA A 797 18.02 -24.18 27.42
CA ALA A 797 16.83 -23.71 28.12
C ALA A 797 16.43 -22.28 27.69
N ALA A 798 17.41 -21.38 27.57
CA ALA A 798 17.16 -20.01 27.10
C ALA A 798 16.71 -19.94 25.63
N ARG A 799 17.04 -20.94 24.81
CA ARG A 799 16.51 -21.06 23.44
C ARG A 799 15.09 -21.61 23.44
N LEU A 800 14.81 -22.64 24.23
CA LEU A 800 13.44 -23.18 24.37
C LEU A 800 12.46 -22.13 24.91
N GLU A 801 12.87 -21.31 25.89
CA GLU A 801 12.00 -20.27 26.43
C GLU A 801 11.70 -19.17 25.41
N ARG A 802 12.68 -18.82 24.56
CA ARG A 802 12.44 -17.92 23.42
C ARG A 802 11.46 -18.51 22.43
N LEU A 803 11.55 -19.81 22.16
CA LEU A 803 10.59 -20.49 21.28
C LEU A 803 9.18 -20.51 21.90
N ARG A 804 9.03 -20.75 23.21
CA ARG A 804 7.72 -20.66 23.90
C ARG A 804 7.08 -19.28 23.77
N GLN A 805 7.88 -18.22 23.94
CA GLN A 805 7.42 -16.85 23.74
C GLN A 805 7.02 -16.59 22.28
N GLY A 806 7.82 -17.10 21.33
CA GLY A 806 7.52 -17.04 19.90
C GLY A 806 6.19 -17.71 19.53
N LEU A 807 5.92 -18.91 20.06
CA LEU A 807 4.66 -19.66 19.81
C LEU A 807 3.40 -18.97 20.32
N SER A 808 3.54 -18.03 21.26
CA SER A 808 2.40 -17.25 21.78
C SER A 808 2.11 -16.01 20.94
N ILE A 809 3.08 -15.55 20.13
CA ILE A 809 3.04 -14.29 19.39
C ILE A 809 2.91 -14.54 17.89
N SER A 810 3.63 -15.51 17.35
CA SER A 810 3.68 -15.79 15.92
C SER A 810 2.40 -16.50 15.45
N ARG A 811 1.92 -16.12 14.27
CA ARG A 811 0.79 -16.82 13.59
C ARG A 811 1.26 -18.04 12.81
N ASN A 812 2.50 -18.02 12.31
CA ASN A 812 3.13 -19.11 11.58
C ASN A 812 4.24 -19.71 12.45
N HIS A 813 4.20 -21.02 12.67
CA HIS A 813 5.10 -21.72 13.58
C HIS A 813 6.16 -22.57 12.86
N SER A 814 6.32 -22.43 11.54
CA SER A 814 7.29 -23.21 10.75
C SER A 814 8.75 -22.94 11.17
N ALA A 815 9.08 -21.67 11.44
CA ALA A 815 10.41 -21.26 11.89
C ALA A 815 10.74 -21.83 13.27
N GLU A 816 9.77 -21.79 14.20
CA GLU A 816 9.89 -22.38 15.53
C GLU A 816 10.06 -23.91 15.44
N ALA A 817 9.28 -24.58 14.60
CA ALA A 817 9.40 -26.03 14.38
C ALA A 817 10.79 -26.42 13.85
N GLU A 818 11.32 -25.70 12.86
CA GLU A 818 12.66 -25.94 12.33
C GLU A 818 13.76 -25.64 13.37
N GLU A 819 13.62 -24.62 14.20
CA GLU A 819 14.56 -24.37 15.30
C GLU A 819 14.51 -25.47 16.38
N ILE A 820 13.32 -26.00 16.71
CA ILE A 820 13.20 -27.16 17.63
C ILE A 820 13.88 -28.40 17.03
N LYS A 821 13.69 -28.64 15.73
CA LYS A 821 14.35 -29.75 15.01
C LYS A 821 15.88 -29.59 15.01
N LYS A 822 16.40 -28.38 14.75
CA LYS A 822 17.84 -28.09 14.87
C LYS A 822 18.36 -28.31 16.28
N LEU A 823 17.59 -27.92 17.30
CA LEU A 823 17.94 -28.16 18.71
C LEU A 823 18.01 -29.66 19.02
N ARG A 824 17.02 -30.44 18.62
CA ARG A 824 17.00 -31.92 18.75
C ARG A 824 18.21 -32.55 18.08
N GLN A 825 18.50 -32.16 16.83
CA GLN A 825 19.68 -32.66 16.11
C GLN A 825 21.00 -32.27 16.80
N ALA A 826 21.09 -31.07 17.37
CA ALA A 826 22.28 -30.64 18.10
C ALA A 826 22.48 -31.45 19.40
N ILE A 827 21.39 -31.73 20.13
CA ILE A 827 21.38 -32.59 21.32
C ILE A 827 21.84 -34.01 20.95
N GLU A 828 21.26 -34.59 19.90
CA GLU A 828 21.57 -35.95 19.48
C GLU A 828 23.01 -36.09 18.97
N ARG A 829 23.49 -35.15 18.14
CA ARG A 829 24.90 -35.14 17.68
C ARG A 829 25.88 -35.07 18.85
N ARG A 830 25.51 -34.39 19.93
CA ARG A 830 26.38 -34.29 21.11
C ARG A 830 26.31 -35.56 21.96
N ARG A 831 25.13 -36.15 22.09
CA ARG A 831 24.94 -37.47 22.70
C ARG A 831 25.75 -38.54 22.00
N THR A 832 25.72 -38.60 20.66
CA THR A 832 26.50 -39.57 19.88
C THR A 832 28.00 -39.35 20.03
N ARG A 833 28.47 -38.10 20.09
CA ARG A 833 29.89 -37.77 20.33
C ARG A 833 30.38 -38.25 21.71
N GLU A 834 29.63 -37.98 22.77
CA GLU A 834 29.99 -38.44 24.11
C GLU A 834 29.91 -39.98 24.22
N ALA A 835 28.93 -40.61 23.57
CA ALA A 835 28.86 -42.07 23.47
C ALA A 835 30.10 -42.65 22.75
N THR A 836 30.57 -42.04 21.66
CA THR A 836 31.80 -42.47 20.99
C THR A 836 33.04 -42.26 21.86
N LEU A 837 33.16 -41.12 22.55
CA LEU A 837 34.30 -40.83 23.43
C LEU A 837 34.35 -41.80 24.62
N THR A 838 33.20 -42.12 25.20
CA THR A 838 33.12 -43.11 26.29
C THR A 838 33.43 -44.52 25.80
N GLN A 839 32.97 -44.90 24.60
CA GLN A 839 33.33 -46.18 23.97
C GLN A 839 34.83 -46.28 23.67
N GLU A 840 35.44 -45.23 23.13
CA GLU A 840 36.89 -45.17 22.89
C GLU A 840 37.69 -45.29 24.19
N ARG A 841 37.27 -44.60 25.26
CA ARG A 841 37.90 -44.72 26.59
C ARG A 841 37.79 -46.14 27.14
N LEU A 842 36.62 -46.78 27.01
CA LEU A 842 36.43 -48.17 27.43
C LEU A 842 37.27 -49.15 26.60
N GLN A 843 37.43 -48.91 25.29
CA GLN A 843 38.32 -49.70 24.43
C GLN A 843 39.80 -49.52 24.80
N GLN A 844 40.23 -48.31 25.14
CA GLN A 844 41.59 -48.05 25.62
C GLN A 844 41.86 -48.77 26.94
N LEU A 845 40.90 -48.73 27.88
CA LEU A 845 41.01 -49.41 29.18
C LEU A 845 40.93 -50.93 29.07
N SER A 846 40.23 -51.48 28.06
CA SER A 846 40.18 -52.93 27.81
C SER A 846 41.34 -53.44 26.94
N GLY A 847 42.04 -52.56 26.23
CA GLY A 847 43.28 -52.87 25.50
C GLY A 847 44.53 -52.94 26.37
N GLU A 848 44.43 -52.57 27.65
CA GLU A 848 45.54 -52.50 28.61
C GLU A 848 45.48 -53.66 29.63
N GLU A 849 45.44 -54.92 29.15
CA GLU A 849 46.05 -56.12 29.78
C GLU A 849 45.60 -57.43 29.08
N MET A 850 46.42 -57.92 28.13
CA MET A 850 46.82 -59.34 28.15
C MET A 850 48.32 -59.42 27.86
N PRO A 851 49.14 -59.97 28.77
CA PRO A 851 50.56 -60.12 28.55
C PRO A 851 50.79 -61.09 27.39
N LYS A 852 51.64 -60.69 26.44
CA LYS A 852 52.22 -61.61 25.44
C LYS A 852 52.72 -62.86 26.18
N PRO A 853 52.26 -64.08 25.84
CA PRO A 853 52.92 -65.28 26.33
C PRO A 853 54.37 -65.25 25.85
N ALA A 854 55.29 -65.47 26.79
CA ALA A 854 56.71 -65.53 26.54
C ALA A 854 57.03 -66.47 25.36
N PRO A 855 58.00 -66.11 24.49
CA PRO A 855 58.41 -66.99 23.41
C PRO A 855 58.91 -68.33 24.00
N PRO A 856 58.54 -69.48 23.40
CA PRO A 856 59.07 -70.77 23.86
C PRO A 856 60.59 -70.78 23.71
N ALA A 857 61.25 -71.28 24.75
CA ALA A 857 62.68 -71.56 24.78
C ALA A 857 63.06 -72.40 23.54
N SER A 858 63.99 -71.88 22.74
CA SER A 858 64.68 -72.65 21.72
C SER A 858 65.71 -73.53 22.41
N ASP A 859 65.29 -74.75 22.65
CA ASP A 859 66.11 -75.84 23.12
C ASP A 859 67.12 -76.29 22.04
N TRP A 860 68.35 -76.46 22.51
CA TRP A 860 69.42 -77.36 22.06
C TRP A 860 69.35 -77.98 20.66
N ARG A 861 70.41 -77.69 19.90
CA ARG A 861 70.98 -78.50 18.80
C ARG A 861 70.79 -80.01 18.99
N ILE A 862 70.31 -80.69 17.94
CA ILE A 862 70.86 -81.97 17.48
C ILE A 862 70.96 -81.93 15.95
N ASP A 863 72.18 -82.11 15.46
CA ASP A 863 72.55 -82.31 14.05
C ASP A 863 71.98 -83.63 13.50
N PHE A 864 71.58 -83.65 12.23
CA PHE A 864 71.85 -84.79 11.33
C PHE A 864 71.92 -84.31 9.86
N THR A 865 73.00 -84.73 9.21
CA THR A 865 73.47 -84.49 7.84
C THR A 865 72.84 -85.42 6.79
N SER A 866 72.86 -84.98 5.51
CA SER A 866 72.85 -85.72 4.21
C SER A 866 71.66 -86.65 3.94
N ASP A 867 71.04 -86.73 2.76
CA ASP A 867 71.38 -86.40 1.36
C ASP A 867 70.08 -86.01 0.61
#